data_AF-R7YL44-F1
#
_entry.id   AF-R7YL44-F1
#
_cell.length_a   1.000
_cell.length_b   1.000
_cell.length_c   1.000
_cell.angle_alpha   90.00
_cell.angle_beta   90.00
_cell.angle_gamma   90.00
#
_symmetry.space_group_name_H-M   'P 1'
#
loop_
_entity.id
_entity.type
_entity.pdbx_description
1 polymer ?
#
loop_
_entity_poly.entity_id
_entity_poly.type
_entity_poly.pdbx_seq_one_letter_code
_entity_poly.pdbx_strand_id
1 'polypeptide(L)'
;MSAKLVCSPPLGQTTIVPANAESVVITACIETEAASEKSWEIALWCNHANSDRWKSFEMKETEEHADTLVVRQNAQAGLRRHWFSVCLTPRPKPTKAVSFTLKFRAKGDEDWQWANERLSTGDGQLIFEPETVSEQEISFYIYGTSSDFSVRKEASETSDTLLWSLEAPVEAASGETSGCSDHRFGTVTNFSRWFALVRLWSPWLAPRHGKDFYSPDKDAILSAFLRHDGLHVVALAVSGVDDVLTTFAHDNQGNVVVKASNDSEKEGTARVIVAVAKSFEIANASVMYHARKIITRYEQESEELKAELEAMEKKDLKGQWLEDWYDGLSYCTWNGLGQNLTEEKIHAALASLEKNNVNITNLIIDDNWQSLDHEGGGQFQRGWLEFEANKAGFPNGLKSAVTKIRDDHKNIVHVAVWHALMGYWGGISPDGQIAKDYKTTPVRNKPGVTAREMLVVDAPDINRMYLDFYRFLERCGISSVKTDAQFALDELASAVDRRRLTRAFQDAWTLNSLRVFYGHAISCMSQLPQILFHSQMPTNKPRLLVRNSDDFFPDQPASHPWHVFCNAHNSLLTQHLNVLPDWDMFQTAHPWARFHGAARCISGGPIYITDVPGEHDIDLINEMTAQTPRGNTVILRPHVVGRTINAYVGYDEAALLKVGTYVGMQKTGTGILGVFNTTQRPLRDLVRLEEFPGTEVGAYVVRAHSTGQVSAPLSRQRKDKPGLVSVEVGVQGWEILSAFALRSFELKRSSPAKGSSSITVANLGLLGKMTGSAAVVNTEIYVEQRGRLHFWTSLKALGTFGLYVSDLENRSLEDDFMALLFGRPIEMHCVTISSACKNVLEIDVARAWKESEQRAGWSNEVAIEVLIR
;
A
#
# COMPACT_ATOMS: atom_id res chain seq x y z
N MET A 1 7.04 9.12 -40.00
CA MET A 1 7.53 9.79 -38.77
C MET A 1 6.54 9.55 -37.66
N SER A 2 6.98 9.07 -36.50
CA SER A 2 6.11 8.79 -35.37
C SER A 2 5.96 10.03 -34.48
N ALA A 3 4.79 10.68 -34.53
CA ALA A 3 4.38 11.59 -33.47
C ALA A 3 3.81 10.77 -32.30
N LYS A 4 4.25 11.05 -31.07
CA LYS A 4 3.68 10.46 -29.85
C LYS A 4 2.70 11.45 -29.23
N LEU A 5 1.48 11.02 -28.95
CA LEU A 5 0.43 11.84 -28.32
C LEU A 5 0.13 11.33 -26.91
N VAL A 6 -0.01 12.25 -25.95
CA VAL A 6 -0.55 11.98 -24.61
C VAL A 6 -1.50 13.12 -24.23
N CYS A 7 -2.53 12.85 -23.42
CA CYS A 7 -3.43 13.88 -22.93
C CYS A 7 -3.85 13.67 -21.48
N SER A 8 -4.26 14.76 -20.84
CA SER A 8 -4.94 14.78 -19.55
C SER A 8 -6.27 15.52 -19.72
N PRO A 9 -7.39 14.96 -19.25
CA PRO A 9 -7.54 13.60 -18.73
C PRO A 9 -7.17 12.50 -19.75
N PRO A 10 -6.77 11.30 -19.29
CA PRO A 10 -6.26 10.24 -20.18
C PRO A 10 -7.36 9.56 -21.01
N LEU A 11 -7.02 9.16 -22.23
CA LEU A 11 -7.86 8.29 -23.06
C LEU A 11 -7.93 6.87 -22.50
N GLY A 12 -9.05 6.18 -22.73
CA GLY A 12 -9.29 4.81 -22.28
C GLY A 12 -9.63 4.67 -20.80
N GLN A 13 -9.60 5.77 -20.04
CA GLN A 13 -9.84 5.80 -18.61
C GLN A 13 -11.03 6.69 -18.25
N THR A 14 -11.57 6.50 -17.05
CA THR A 14 -12.60 7.35 -16.47
C THR A 14 -11.97 8.35 -15.52
N THR A 15 -12.31 9.63 -15.69
CA THR A 15 -11.91 10.73 -14.80
C THR A 15 -13.14 11.33 -14.14
N ILE A 16 -13.11 11.41 -12.82
CA ILE A 16 -14.16 12.06 -12.03
C ILE A 16 -13.81 13.54 -11.93
N VAL A 17 -14.75 14.39 -12.34
CA VAL A 17 -14.62 15.85 -12.33
C VAL A 17 -15.29 16.38 -11.07
N PRO A 18 -14.53 17.01 -10.16
CA PRO A 18 -15.03 17.36 -8.84
C PRO A 18 -16.14 18.41 -8.91
N ALA A 19 -17.03 18.43 -7.92
CA ALA A 19 -18.22 19.29 -7.93
C ALA A 19 -17.89 20.79 -8.03
N ASN A 20 -16.75 21.22 -7.49
CA ASN A 20 -16.28 22.61 -7.51
C ASN A 20 -15.60 23.04 -8.84
N ALA A 21 -15.46 22.13 -9.81
CA ALA A 21 -14.92 22.45 -11.12
C ALA A 21 -16.03 22.98 -12.05
N GLU A 22 -15.97 24.27 -12.38
CA GLU A 22 -16.89 24.96 -13.29
C GLU A 22 -16.66 24.60 -14.77
N SER A 23 -15.47 24.09 -15.09
CA SER A 23 -15.04 23.69 -16.43
C SER A 23 -14.05 22.52 -16.37
N VAL A 24 -13.79 21.90 -17.51
CA VAL A 24 -12.77 20.85 -17.66
C VAL A 24 -11.77 21.27 -18.72
N VAL A 25 -10.49 21.34 -18.35
CA VAL A 25 -9.40 21.60 -19.30
C VAL A 25 -8.87 20.26 -19.81
N ILE A 26 -8.96 20.07 -21.13
CA ILE A 26 -8.28 18.96 -21.82
C ILE A 26 -6.96 19.50 -22.35
N THR A 27 -5.85 18.92 -21.89
CA THR A 27 -4.49 19.26 -22.33
C THR A 27 -3.89 18.08 -23.07
N ALA A 28 -3.30 18.32 -24.23
CA ALA A 28 -2.62 17.32 -25.05
C ALA A 28 -1.19 17.75 -25.36
N CYS A 29 -0.27 16.77 -25.41
CA CYS A 29 1.12 16.96 -25.81
C CYS A 29 1.43 16.05 -26.99
N ILE A 30 1.88 16.65 -28.10
CA ILE A 30 2.51 15.93 -29.20
C ILE A 30 4.02 16.06 -29.07
N GLU A 31 4.71 14.92 -29.13
CA GLU A 31 6.15 14.88 -29.24
C GLU A 31 6.61 14.38 -30.60
N THR A 32 7.63 15.06 -31.12
CA THR A 32 8.29 14.78 -32.40
C THR A 32 9.81 14.82 -32.25
N GLU A 33 10.52 14.31 -33.24
CA GLU A 33 11.97 14.51 -33.37
C GLU A 33 12.30 16.00 -33.45
N ALA A 34 13.36 16.46 -32.79
CA ALA A 34 13.72 17.88 -32.73
C ALA A 34 14.02 18.51 -34.09
N ALA A 35 14.46 17.70 -35.07
CA ALA A 35 14.66 18.14 -36.44
C ALA A 35 13.35 18.40 -37.21
N SER A 36 12.19 17.99 -36.65
CA SER A 36 10.90 18.23 -37.27
C SER A 36 10.48 19.69 -37.14
N GLU A 37 10.36 20.36 -38.29
CA GLU A 37 9.79 21.71 -38.38
C GLU A 37 8.27 21.72 -38.59
N LYS A 38 7.63 20.54 -38.60
CA LYS A 38 6.19 20.43 -38.77
C LYS A 38 5.44 21.05 -37.60
N SER A 39 4.53 21.97 -37.88
CA SER A 39 3.49 22.41 -36.93
C SER A 39 2.34 21.40 -36.89
N TRP A 40 1.59 21.37 -35.79
CA TRP A 40 0.52 20.40 -35.58
C TRP A 40 -0.83 21.06 -35.31
N GLU A 41 -1.89 20.32 -35.58
CA GLU A 41 -3.27 20.66 -35.21
C GLU A 41 -3.87 19.51 -34.42
N ILE A 42 -4.62 19.84 -33.37
CA ILE A 42 -5.38 18.88 -32.56
C ILE A 42 -6.83 19.36 -32.46
N ALA A 43 -7.77 18.43 -32.63
CA ALA A 43 -9.18 18.66 -32.41
C ALA A 43 -9.72 17.67 -31.37
N LEU A 44 -10.37 18.19 -30.33
CA LEU A 44 -11.12 17.41 -29.37
C LEU A 44 -12.47 17.02 -29.98
N TRP A 45 -12.79 15.74 -29.95
CA TRP A 45 -14.12 15.23 -30.29
C TRP A 45 -14.77 14.76 -28.99
N CYS A 46 -15.95 15.27 -28.65
CA CYS A 46 -16.67 14.83 -27.45
C CYS A 46 -18.18 15.03 -27.58
N ASN A 47 -18.96 14.35 -26.73
CA ASN A 47 -20.40 14.53 -26.59
C ASN A 47 -20.78 15.53 -25.47
N HIS A 48 -19.85 16.41 -25.06
CA HIS A 48 -20.05 17.38 -23.98
C HIS A 48 -21.25 18.32 -24.21
N ALA A 49 -21.42 18.82 -25.43
CA ALA A 49 -22.48 19.78 -25.76
C ALA A 49 -23.87 19.11 -25.90
N ASN A 50 -23.90 17.82 -26.21
CA ASN A 50 -25.12 17.03 -26.39
C ASN A 50 -24.76 15.56 -26.19
N SER A 51 -25.40 14.89 -25.21
CA SER A 51 -25.07 13.49 -24.86
C SER A 51 -25.17 12.52 -26.03
N ASP A 52 -25.99 12.84 -27.04
CA ASP A 52 -26.35 11.96 -28.13
C ASP A 52 -25.60 12.32 -29.43
N ARG A 53 -24.79 13.39 -29.43
CA ARG A 53 -24.05 13.85 -30.62
C ARG A 53 -22.63 14.31 -30.28
N TRP A 54 -21.67 13.75 -30.99
CA TRP A 54 -20.28 14.19 -30.92
C TRP A 54 -20.07 15.50 -31.69
N LYS A 55 -19.29 16.42 -31.11
CA LYS A 55 -18.88 17.68 -31.73
C LYS A 55 -17.38 17.85 -31.63
N SER A 56 -16.80 18.44 -32.67
CA SER A 56 -15.39 18.82 -32.72
C SER A 56 -15.17 20.20 -32.09
N PHE A 57 -14.09 20.34 -31.33
CA PHE A 57 -13.59 21.58 -30.76
C PHE A 57 -12.11 21.70 -31.12
N GLU A 58 -11.72 22.83 -31.71
CA GLU A 58 -10.32 23.10 -31.99
C GLU A 58 -9.54 23.29 -30.69
N MET A 59 -8.39 22.62 -30.55
CA MET A 59 -7.49 22.83 -29.42
C MET A 59 -6.43 23.85 -29.80
N LYS A 60 -6.21 24.86 -28.95
CA LYS A 60 -5.25 25.93 -29.21
C LYS A 60 -3.87 25.53 -28.72
N GLU A 61 -2.84 25.75 -29.54
CA GLU A 61 -1.45 25.61 -29.13
C GLU A 61 -1.14 26.62 -28.01
N THR A 62 -0.38 26.21 -27.00
CA THR A 62 -0.08 27.01 -25.81
C THR A 62 1.35 26.76 -25.33
N GLU A 63 1.99 27.80 -24.79
CA GLU A 63 3.30 27.70 -24.12
C GLU A 63 3.17 27.51 -22.61
N GLU A 64 1.95 27.53 -22.06
CA GLU A 64 1.70 27.47 -20.62
C GLU A 64 2.25 26.20 -19.97
N HIS A 65 2.42 25.11 -20.72
CA HIS A 65 2.95 23.84 -20.23
C HIS A 65 4.40 23.56 -20.67
N ALA A 66 5.10 24.56 -21.23
CA ALA A 66 6.47 24.41 -21.70
C ALA A 66 7.46 24.02 -20.58
N ASP A 67 7.16 24.41 -19.33
CA ASP A 67 7.93 24.13 -18.11
C ASP A 67 7.56 22.79 -17.43
N THR A 68 6.70 21.98 -18.05
CA THR A 68 6.27 20.69 -17.50
C THR A 68 7.46 19.76 -17.30
N LEU A 69 7.62 19.24 -16.09
CA LEU A 69 8.61 18.20 -15.79
C LEU A 69 8.29 16.95 -16.62
N VAL A 70 9.28 16.44 -17.35
CA VAL A 70 9.15 15.21 -18.15
C VAL A 70 10.14 14.18 -17.64
N VAL A 71 9.60 13.14 -17.02
CA VAL A 71 10.34 12.06 -16.38
C VAL A 71 10.43 10.87 -17.32
N ARG A 72 11.66 10.48 -17.66
CA ARG A 72 11.99 9.34 -18.51
C ARG A 72 13.24 8.66 -18.00
N GLN A 73 13.19 7.34 -17.80
CA GLN A 73 14.36 6.56 -17.39
C GLN A 73 15.45 6.53 -18.48
N ASN A 74 15.06 6.58 -19.77
CA ASN A 74 15.99 6.64 -20.90
C ASN A 74 15.84 7.98 -21.62
N ALA A 75 16.85 8.85 -21.50
CA ALA A 75 16.88 10.14 -22.17
C ALA A 75 17.08 9.97 -23.68
N GLN A 76 16.02 10.16 -24.47
CA GLN A 76 16.19 10.49 -25.89
C GLN A 76 16.46 11.99 -26.00
N ALA A 77 17.69 12.34 -26.37
CA ALA A 77 18.05 13.72 -26.68
C ALA A 77 17.31 14.17 -27.95
N GLY A 78 16.88 15.43 -27.98
CA GLY A 78 16.33 16.06 -29.18
C GLY A 78 14.89 15.68 -29.51
N LEU A 79 13.95 15.91 -28.59
CA LEU A 79 12.51 15.88 -28.87
C LEU A 79 11.90 17.28 -28.75
N ARG A 80 11.03 17.64 -29.69
CA ARG A 80 10.23 18.86 -29.65
C ARG A 80 8.83 18.53 -29.13
N ARG A 81 8.27 19.41 -28.29
CA ARG A 81 6.95 19.24 -27.67
C ARG A 81 6.03 20.36 -28.10
N HIS A 82 4.82 19.99 -28.52
CA HIS A 82 3.74 20.92 -28.84
C HIS A 82 2.58 20.67 -27.89
N TRP A 83 2.19 21.70 -27.14
CA TRP A 83 1.13 21.62 -26.15
C TRP A 83 -0.12 22.28 -26.66
N PHE A 84 -1.26 21.63 -26.45
CA PHE A 84 -2.56 22.12 -26.87
C PHE A 84 -3.54 22.01 -25.71
N SER A 85 -4.41 23.02 -25.57
CA SER A 85 -5.45 23.00 -24.54
C SER A 85 -6.79 23.44 -25.11
N VAL A 86 -7.86 22.89 -24.54
CA VAL A 86 -9.23 23.37 -24.74
C VAL A 86 -10.00 23.27 -23.42
N CYS A 87 -10.82 24.28 -23.16
CA CYS A 87 -11.65 24.34 -21.95
C CYS A 87 -13.09 24.01 -22.33
N LEU A 88 -13.64 22.95 -21.73
CA LEU A 88 -15.04 22.56 -21.85
C LEU A 88 -15.88 23.30 -20.82
N THR A 89 -16.79 24.14 -21.30
CA THR A 89 -17.69 24.96 -20.49
C THR A 89 -19.03 25.14 -21.21
N PRO A 90 -20.15 25.28 -20.48
CA PRO A 90 -20.29 25.14 -19.03
C PRO A 90 -20.25 23.67 -18.58
N ARG A 91 -20.00 23.44 -17.28
CA ARG A 91 -20.16 22.10 -16.66
C ARG A 91 -21.54 21.50 -17.01
N PRO A 92 -21.62 20.27 -17.55
CA PRO A 92 -22.88 19.61 -17.82
C PRO A 92 -23.52 19.09 -16.52
N LYS A 93 -24.82 18.79 -16.55
CA LYS A 93 -25.49 18.17 -15.40
C LYS A 93 -24.91 16.76 -15.13
N PRO A 94 -24.78 16.33 -13.86
CA PRO A 94 -24.22 15.03 -13.49
C PRO A 94 -25.25 13.91 -13.70
N THR A 95 -25.65 13.68 -14.95
CA THR A 95 -26.66 12.67 -15.31
C THR A 95 -26.12 11.61 -16.25
N LYS A 96 -25.10 11.93 -17.04
CA LYS A 96 -24.44 11.02 -17.99
C LYS A 96 -22.95 11.33 -18.06
N ALA A 97 -22.16 10.30 -18.39
CA ALA A 97 -20.74 10.46 -18.70
C ALA A 97 -20.55 11.21 -20.03
N VAL A 98 -19.48 12.01 -20.11
CA VAL A 98 -19.02 12.63 -21.35
C VAL A 98 -17.87 11.81 -21.91
N SER A 99 -18.07 11.22 -23.08
CA SER A 99 -17.05 10.55 -23.87
C SER A 99 -16.25 11.57 -24.68
N PHE A 100 -14.94 11.38 -24.75
CA PHE A 100 -14.09 12.19 -25.62
C PHE A 100 -12.93 11.41 -26.23
N THR A 101 -12.47 11.88 -27.38
CA THR A 101 -11.25 11.43 -28.06
C THR A 101 -10.59 12.59 -28.77
N LEU A 102 -9.39 12.39 -29.29
CA LEU A 102 -8.63 13.43 -30.01
C LEU A 102 -8.40 13.03 -31.46
N LYS A 103 -8.41 14.03 -32.35
CA LYS A 103 -7.81 13.93 -33.68
C LYS A 103 -6.57 14.79 -33.75
N PHE A 104 -5.56 14.36 -34.49
CA PHE A 104 -4.36 15.16 -34.74
C PHE A 104 -3.83 14.97 -36.16
N ARG A 105 -3.12 15.98 -36.66
CA ARG A 105 -2.39 15.95 -37.94
C ARG A 105 -1.25 16.96 -37.93
N ALA A 106 -0.26 16.76 -38.80
CA ALA A 106 0.68 17.84 -39.13
C ALA A 106 -0.03 18.87 -40.04
N LYS A 107 0.29 20.16 -39.92
CA LYS A 107 -0.22 21.19 -40.83
C LYS A 107 0.30 20.96 -42.25
N GLY A 108 -0.54 21.24 -43.24
CA GLY A 108 -0.41 20.78 -44.62
C GLY A 108 -1.55 19.81 -44.95
N ASP A 109 -1.72 19.42 -46.21
CA ASP A 109 -2.81 18.51 -46.67
C ASP A 109 -2.67 17.06 -46.16
N GLU A 110 -2.15 16.84 -44.93
CA GLU A 110 -2.15 15.53 -44.27
C GLU A 110 -3.53 15.22 -43.66
N ASP A 111 -3.92 13.95 -43.75
CA ASP A 111 -5.19 13.47 -43.21
C ASP A 111 -5.20 13.46 -41.67
N TRP A 112 -6.37 13.76 -41.10
CA TRP A 112 -6.61 13.64 -39.66
C TRP A 112 -6.53 12.18 -39.19
N GLN A 113 -5.81 11.96 -38.09
CA GLN A 113 -5.71 10.66 -37.45
C GLN A 113 -6.46 10.66 -36.11
N TRP A 114 -7.17 9.58 -35.82
CA TRP A 114 -7.81 9.37 -34.53
C TRP A 114 -6.82 8.84 -33.49
N ALA A 115 -6.76 9.47 -32.33
CA ALA A 115 -5.84 9.12 -31.26
C ALA A 115 -6.14 7.75 -30.64
N ASN A 116 -7.41 7.43 -30.39
CA ASN A 116 -7.83 6.15 -29.83
C ASN A 116 -7.42 4.96 -30.73
N GLU A 117 -7.63 5.07 -32.04
CA GLU A 117 -7.20 4.08 -33.04
C GLU A 117 -5.68 3.95 -33.08
N ARG A 118 -4.98 5.09 -33.20
CA ARG A 118 -3.51 5.12 -33.33
C ARG A 118 -2.78 4.59 -32.09
N LEU A 119 -3.32 4.86 -30.90
CA LEU A 119 -2.75 4.43 -29.62
C LEU A 119 -3.30 3.06 -29.17
N SER A 120 -4.28 2.51 -29.89
CA SER A 120 -5.03 1.30 -29.49
C SER A 120 -5.50 1.42 -28.04
N THR A 121 -6.28 2.48 -27.78
CA THR A 121 -6.90 2.79 -26.49
C THR A 121 -8.37 3.13 -26.70
N GLY A 122 -9.17 3.10 -25.64
CA GLY A 122 -10.57 3.54 -25.69
C GLY A 122 -10.72 5.06 -25.67
N ASP A 123 -11.95 5.53 -25.76
CA ASP A 123 -12.26 6.94 -25.50
C ASP A 123 -12.06 7.28 -24.01
N GLY A 124 -11.67 8.52 -23.72
CA GLY A 124 -11.70 9.03 -22.36
C GLY A 124 -13.14 9.26 -21.89
N GLN A 125 -13.40 9.09 -20.60
CA GLN A 125 -14.70 9.31 -19.98
C GLN A 125 -14.58 10.36 -18.88
N LEU A 126 -15.46 11.35 -18.88
CA LEU A 126 -15.62 12.32 -17.80
C LEU A 126 -16.94 12.05 -17.07
N ILE A 127 -16.88 11.81 -15.78
CA ILE A 127 -18.05 11.68 -14.91
C ILE A 127 -18.04 12.84 -13.93
N PHE A 128 -19.17 13.53 -13.79
CA PHE A 128 -19.25 14.76 -13.00
C PHE A 128 -19.83 14.45 -11.63
N GLU A 129 -19.09 14.77 -10.57
CA GLU A 129 -19.55 14.67 -9.18
C GLU A 129 -20.74 15.63 -8.93
N PRO A 130 -21.75 15.23 -8.14
CA PRO A 130 -22.84 16.12 -7.77
C PRO A 130 -22.44 17.06 -6.62
N GLU A 131 -23.07 18.24 -6.54
CA GLU A 131 -22.82 19.21 -5.46
C GLU A 131 -23.14 18.64 -4.06
N THR A 132 -24.21 17.85 -3.96
CA THR A 132 -24.66 17.20 -2.72
C THR A 132 -25.11 15.78 -3.03
N VAL A 133 -24.98 14.90 -2.03
CA VAL A 133 -25.60 13.57 -2.11
C VAL A 133 -27.06 13.74 -1.73
N SER A 134 -27.94 13.62 -2.72
CA SER A 134 -29.39 13.76 -2.51
C SER A 134 -29.93 12.62 -1.67
N GLU A 135 -30.77 12.93 -0.68
CA GLU A 135 -31.42 11.91 0.14
C GLU A 135 -32.39 11.08 -0.71
N GLN A 136 -32.11 9.78 -0.82
CA GLN A 136 -32.90 8.82 -1.59
C GLN A 136 -33.08 7.54 -0.77
N GLU A 137 -34.10 6.75 -1.10
CA GLU A 137 -34.24 5.39 -0.58
C GLU A 137 -33.21 4.46 -1.23
N ILE A 138 -32.88 3.35 -0.56
CA ILE A 138 -31.90 2.37 -1.08
C ILE A 138 -32.30 1.83 -2.46
N SER A 139 -33.60 1.73 -2.74
CA SER A 139 -34.15 1.21 -3.99
C SER A 139 -33.82 2.06 -5.22
N PHE A 140 -33.47 3.33 -5.02
CA PHE A 140 -32.94 4.19 -6.07
C PHE A 140 -31.56 3.71 -6.55
N TYR A 141 -30.74 3.23 -5.63
CA TYR A 141 -29.38 2.76 -5.90
C TYR A 141 -29.31 1.28 -6.23
N ILE A 142 -30.18 0.46 -5.64
CA ILE A 142 -30.20 -1.00 -5.79
C ILE A 142 -31.62 -1.44 -6.12
N TYR A 143 -31.83 -1.91 -7.36
CA TYR A 143 -33.13 -2.36 -7.84
C TYR A 143 -33.33 -3.86 -7.59
N GLY A 144 -34.53 -4.26 -7.17
CA GLY A 144 -34.92 -5.66 -7.06
C GLY A 144 -34.34 -6.41 -5.86
N THR A 145 -34.03 -5.71 -4.77
CA THR A 145 -33.68 -6.32 -3.47
C THR A 145 -34.83 -7.20 -2.97
N SER A 146 -34.51 -8.43 -2.52
CA SER A 146 -35.50 -9.37 -1.99
C SER A 146 -36.23 -8.82 -0.77
N SER A 147 -37.49 -9.22 -0.58
CA SER A 147 -38.28 -8.93 0.63
C SER A 147 -37.75 -9.63 1.88
N ASP A 148 -36.81 -10.57 1.73
CA ASP A 148 -36.17 -11.26 2.86
C ASP A 148 -35.27 -10.33 3.68
N PHE A 149 -34.81 -9.23 3.07
CA PHE A 149 -33.95 -8.26 3.73
C PHE A 149 -34.74 -7.29 4.62
N SER A 150 -34.36 -7.21 5.90
CA SER A 150 -34.64 -6.05 6.72
C SER A 150 -33.62 -4.96 6.41
N VAL A 151 -34.08 -3.82 5.90
CA VAL A 151 -33.22 -2.67 5.58
C VAL A 151 -33.41 -1.57 6.61
N ARG A 152 -32.31 -1.10 7.20
CA ARG A 152 -32.29 0.04 8.11
C ARG A 152 -31.35 1.11 7.60
N LYS A 153 -31.81 2.36 7.63
CA LYS A 153 -30.98 3.53 7.36
C LYS A 153 -30.18 3.86 8.62
N GLU A 154 -28.88 4.08 8.46
CA GLU A 154 -27.93 4.29 9.55
C GLU A 154 -27.29 5.67 9.44
N ALA A 155 -26.81 6.21 10.57
CA ALA A 155 -26.04 7.45 10.55
C ALA A 155 -24.59 7.17 10.14
N SER A 156 -24.10 7.91 9.13
CA SER A 156 -22.69 7.84 8.72
C SER A 156 -21.82 8.79 9.56
N GLU A 157 -20.58 8.38 9.79
CA GLU A 157 -19.52 9.21 10.40
C GLU A 157 -18.70 9.98 9.36
N THR A 158 -18.95 9.74 8.07
CA THR A 158 -18.35 10.48 6.97
C THR A 158 -19.33 11.53 6.44
N SER A 159 -18.80 12.66 5.99
CA SER A 159 -19.61 13.77 5.45
C SER A 159 -20.34 13.36 4.17
N ASP A 160 -21.54 13.92 3.95
CA ASP A 160 -22.34 13.73 2.74
C ASP A 160 -22.47 12.27 2.31
N THR A 161 -22.74 11.36 3.25
CA THR A 161 -22.79 9.92 2.99
C THR A 161 -24.12 9.32 3.44
N LEU A 162 -24.77 8.59 2.55
CA LEU A 162 -25.93 7.75 2.90
C LEU A 162 -25.44 6.36 3.28
N LEU A 163 -26.03 5.76 4.32
CA LEU A 163 -25.60 4.48 4.87
C LEU A 163 -26.81 3.62 5.23
N TRP A 164 -26.72 2.33 4.91
CA TRP A 164 -27.74 1.34 5.27
C TRP A 164 -27.10 0.05 5.80
N SER A 165 -27.81 -0.61 6.72
CA SER A 165 -27.56 -1.99 7.14
C SER A 165 -28.69 -2.88 6.62
N LEU A 166 -28.34 -3.97 5.97
CA LEU A 166 -29.25 -4.99 5.47
C LEU A 166 -28.99 -6.31 6.18
N GLU A 167 -30.06 -6.93 6.65
CA GLU A 167 -30.02 -8.20 7.38
C GLU A 167 -30.99 -9.20 6.78
N ALA A 168 -30.56 -10.45 6.59
CA ALA A 168 -31.40 -11.54 6.12
C ALA A 168 -31.18 -12.81 6.96
N PRO A 169 -32.21 -13.65 7.17
CA PRO A 169 -32.10 -14.86 7.98
C PRO A 169 -31.21 -15.92 7.30
N VAL A 170 -30.49 -16.70 8.11
CA VAL A 170 -29.70 -17.85 7.65
C VAL A 170 -30.09 -19.05 8.49
N GLU A 171 -30.34 -20.18 7.84
CA GLU A 171 -30.72 -21.42 8.53
C GLU A 171 -29.66 -21.86 9.55
N ALA A 172 -30.08 -22.59 10.59
CA ALA A 172 -29.16 -23.21 11.53
C ALA A 172 -28.37 -24.36 10.88
N ALA A 173 -27.16 -24.62 11.38
CA ALA A 173 -26.40 -25.81 11.03
C ALA A 173 -27.14 -27.10 11.46
N SER A 174 -27.06 -28.12 10.62
CA SER A 174 -27.64 -29.45 10.87
C SER A 174 -26.52 -30.48 11.02
N GLY A 175 -26.16 -30.76 12.28
CA GLY A 175 -25.02 -31.60 12.62
C GLY A 175 -23.71 -31.00 12.10
N GLU A 176 -23.04 -31.74 11.21
CA GLU A 176 -21.74 -31.36 10.63
C GLU A 176 -21.83 -30.37 9.45
N THR A 177 -23.04 -30.08 8.98
CA THR A 177 -23.29 -29.26 7.77
C THR A 177 -23.79 -27.87 8.14
N SER A 178 -23.20 -26.82 7.55
CA SER A 178 -23.68 -25.44 7.73
C SER A 178 -25.10 -25.26 7.22
N GLY A 179 -25.86 -24.38 7.86
CA GLY A 179 -27.05 -23.80 7.24
C GLY A 179 -26.62 -22.79 6.18
N CYS A 180 -27.31 -22.74 5.04
CA CYS A 180 -26.96 -21.86 3.93
C CYS A 180 -28.17 -21.07 3.47
N SER A 181 -27.96 -19.83 3.03
CA SER A 181 -28.98 -19.05 2.35
C SER A 181 -28.39 -18.16 1.27
N ASP A 182 -29.16 -18.00 0.19
CA ASP A 182 -28.83 -17.12 -0.93
C ASP A 182 -29.97 -16.11 -1.07
N HIS A 183 -29.65 -14.83 -0.93
CA HIS A 183 -30.63 -13.75 -1.05
C HIS A 183 -30.25 -12.80 -2.18
N ARG A 184 -31.23 -12.45 -3.01
CA ARG A 184 -31.03 -11.44 -4.06
C ARG A 184 -30.85 -10.06 -3.42
N PHE A 185 -29.63 -9.53 -3.46
CA PHE A 185 -29.34 -8.17 -3.03
C PHE A 185 -29.85 -7.14 -4.05
N GLY A 186 -29.75 -7.47 -5.35
CA GLY A 186 -30.33 -6.70 -6.45
C GLY A 186 -29.28 -6.22 -7.46
N THR A 187 -29.72 -5.39 -8.40
CA THR A 187 -28.87 -4.75 -9.40
C THR A 187 -28.56 -3.32 -8.97
N VAL A 188 -27.28 -2.97 -8.84
CA VAL A 188 -26.90 -1.56 -8.68
C VAL A 188 -27.30 -0.81 -9.94
N THR A 189 -28.03 0.30 -9.81
CA THR A 189 -28.55 1.03 -10.96
C THR A 189 -27.49 1.97 -11.53
N ASN A 190 -27.52 2.18 -12.85
CA ASN A 190 -26.80 3.26 -13.55
C ASN A 190 -25.28 3.34 -13.27
N PHE A 191 -24.61 2.20 -13.08
CA PHE A 191 -23.15 2.15 -12.93
C PHE A 191 -22.43 2.02 -14.27
N SER A 192 -21.24 2.63 -14.32
CA SER A 192 -20.34 2.66 -15.46
C SER A 192 -19.15 1.71 -15.31
N ARG A 193 -18.73 1.49 -14.05
CA ARG A 193 -17.61 0.64 -13.65
C ARG A 193 -17.94 -0.03 -12.33
N TRP A 194 -17.39 -1.21 -12.12
CA TRP A 194 -17.39 -1.86 -10.81
C TRP A 194 -16.01 -2.42 -10.45
N PHE A 195 -15.79 -2.54 -9.15
CA PHE A 195 -14.63 -3.12 -8.50
C PHE A 195 -15.11 -4.09 -7.42
N ALA A 196 -14.44 -5.23 -7.26
CA ALA A 196 -14.70 -6.15 -6.16
C ALA A 196 -13.40 -6.75 -5.61
N LEU A 197 -13.34 -6.97 -4.30
CA LEU A 197 -12.32 -7.82 -3.68
C LEU A 197 -12.89 -9.22 -3.52
N VAL A 198 -12.44 -10.12 -4.38
CA VAL A 198 -12.85 -11.52 -4.40
C VAL A 198 -11.92 -12.38 -3.55
N ARG A 199 -12.46 -13.46 -3.00
CA ARG A 199 -11.69 -14.53 -2.38
C ARG A 199 -11.01 -15.34 -3.50
N LEU A 200 -9.80 -14.94 -3.89
CA LEU A 200 -9.02 -15.58 -4.97
C LEU A 200 -8.96 -17.10 -4.74
N TRP A 201 -8.64 -17.44 -3.51
CA TRP A 201 -8.88 -18.72 -2.87
C TRP A 201 -8.89 -18.47 -1.36
N SER A 202 -9.01 -19.52 -0.56
CA SER A 202 -9.25 -19.43 0.88
C SER A 202 -8.32 -18.47 1.66
N PRO A 203 -7.01 -18.36 1.36
CA PRO A 203 -6.11 -17.46 2.09
C PRO A 203 -6.07 -16.02 1.61
N TRP A 204 -6.42 -15.75 0.35
CA TRP A 204 -6.08 -14.48 -0.31
C TRP A 204 -7.27 -13.79 -0.95
N LEU A 205 -7.29 -12.47 -0.81
CA LEU A 205 -8.14 -11.59 -1.59
C LEU A 205 -7.43 -11.15 -2.87
N ALA A 206 -8.22 -10.84 -3.90
CA ALA A 206 -7.72 -10.22 -5.12
C ALA A 206 -8.74 -9.29 -5.76
N PRO A 207 -8.29 -8.25 -6.49
CA PRO A 207 -9.18 -7.35 -7.20
C PRO A 207 -9.82 -7.99 -8.44
N ARG A 208 -11.06 -7.61 -8.71
CA ARG A 208 -11.79 -7.80 -9.98
C ARG A 208 -12.45 -6.50 -10.38
N HIS A 209 -12.57 -6.32 -11.69
CA HIS A 209 -13.11 -5.09 -12.27
C HIS A 209 -14.01 -5.43 -13.45
N GLY A 210 -14.92 -4.52 -13.75
CA GLY A 210 -15.70 -4.55 -14.97
C GLY A 210 -16.41 -3.23 -15.23
N LYS A 211 -17.31 -3.25 -16.21
CA LYS A 211 -17.98 -2.04 -16.71
C LYS A 211 -19.42 -1.96 -16.24
N ASP A 212 -20.37 -2.30 -17.10
CA ASP A 212 -21.81 -2.14 -16.98
C ASP A 212 -22.56 -3.45 -16.63
N PHE A 213 -21.81 -4.55 -16.46
CA PHE A 213 -22.36 -5.85 -16.08
C PHE A 213 -21.55 -6.46 -14.93
N TYR A 214 -22.20 -6.71 -13.78
CA TYR A 214 -21.55 -7.27 -12.60
C TYR A 214 -21.43 -8.80 -12.71
N SER A 215 -20.19 -9.27 -12.77
CA SER A 215 -19.87 -10.70 -12.94
C SER A 215 -18.48 -11.04 -12.40
N PRO A 216 -18.24 -10.92 -11.08
CA PRO A 216 -17.00 -11.43 -10.49
C PRO A 216 -16.92 -12.95 -10.68
N ASP A 217 -15.74 -13.47 -10.98
CA ASP A 217 -15.47 -14.90 -11.18
C ASP A 217 -15.53 -15.73 -9.88
N LYS A 218 -15.48 -15.05 -8.73
CA LYS A 218 -15.39 -15.62 -7.39
C LYS A 218 -16.19 -14.79 -6.40
N ASP A 219 -16.53 -15.39 -5.26
CA ASP A 219 -17.24 -14.71 -4.19
C ASP A 219 -16.43 -13.52 -3.64
N ALA A 220 -17.07 -12.37 -3.50
CA ALA A 220 -16.49 -11.11 -3.03
C ALA A 220 -16.87 -10.79 -1.58
N ILE A 221 -16.02 -10.00 -0.92
CA ILE A 221 -16.28 -9.47 0.43
C ILE A 221 -16.62 -7.97 0.41
N LEU A 222 -16.15 -7.27 -0.63
CA LEU A 222 -16.36 -5.85 -0.87
C LEU A 222 -16.66 -5.69 -2.36
N SER A 223 -17.72 -4.96 -2.68
CA SER A 223 -18.08 -4.60 -4.06
C SER A 223 -18.41 -3.12 -4.15
N ALA A 224 -17.88 -2.44 -5.15
CA ALA A 224 -18.02 -1.01 -5.34
C ALA A 224 -18.39 -0.68 -6.79
N PHE A 225 -19.18 0.37 -6.98
CA PHE A 225 -19.76 0.74 -8.26
C PHE A 225 -19.65 2.25 -8.46
N LEU A 226 -19.10 2.69 -9.58
CA LEU A 226 -19.04 4.09 -9.99
C LEU A 226 -20.23 4.39 -10.91
N ARG A 227 -21.14 5.25 -10.45
CA ARG A 227 -22.35 5.63 -11.19
C ARG A 227 -22.10 6.73 -12.21
N HIS A 228 -22.94 6.78 -13.24
CA HIS A 228 -22.90 7.85 -14.26
C HIS A 228 -23.24 9.24 -13.72
N ASP A 229 -23.85 9.32 -12.53
CA ASP A 229 -24.11 10.56 -11.80
C ASP A 229 -22.95 10.97 -10.87
N GLY A 230 -21.82 10.26 -10.91
CA GLY A 230 -20.63 10.56 -10.11
C GLY A 230 -20.67 10.03 -8.68
N LEU A 231 -21.75 9.37 -8.27
CA LEU A 231 -21.82 8.74 -6.94
C LEU A 231 -21.18 7.35 -6.94
N HIS A 232 -20.66 6.96 -5.78
CA HIS A 232 -20.07 5.66 -5.53
C HIS A 232 -20.96 4.87 -4.60
N VAL A 233 -21.34 3.65 -5.00
CA VAL A 233 -22.04 2.69 -4.14
C VAL A 233 -21.02 1.66 -3.69
N VAL A 234 -20.81 1.50 -2.38
CA VAL A 234 -19.90 0.49 -1.81
C VAL A 234 -20.70 -0.41 -0.89
N ALA A 235 -20.60 -1.72 -1.10
CA ALA A 235 -21.23 -2.76 -0.29
C ALA A 235 -20.17 -3.65 0.35
N LEU A 236 -20.30 -3.90 1.65
CA LEU A 236 -19.41 -4.75 2.46
C LEU A 236 -20.21 -5.89 3.08
N ALA A 237 -19.74 -7.13 2.88
CA ALA A 237 -20.31 -8.31 3.51
C ALA A 237 -19.62 -8.57 4.86
N VAL A 238 -20.35 -8.40 5.95
CA VAL A 238 -19.82 -8.56 7.32
C VAL A 238 -19.88 -10.02 7.71
N SER A 239 -18.75 -10.59 8.13
CA SER A 239 -18.61 -12.01 8.46
C SER A 239 -18.09 -12.25 9.87
N GLY A 240 -18.24 -13.48 10.37
CA GLY A 240 -17.73 -13.92 11.68
C GLY A 240 -18.62 -13.58 12.87
N VAL A 241 -19.63 -12.71 12.68
CA VAL A 241 -20.63 -12.39 13.69
C VAL A 241 -21.64 -13.55 13.78
N ASP A 242 -21.86 -14.06 14.99
CA ASP A 242 -22.75 -15.21 15.26
C ASP A 242 -22.43 -16.46 14.41
N ASP A 243 -21.15 -16.67 14.09
CA ASP A 243 -20.64 -17.78 13.27
C ASP A 243 -21.21 -17.82 11.82
N VAL A 244 -21.62 -16.65 11.31
CA VAL A 244 -22.10 -16.49 9.93
C VAL A 244 -20.99 -15.93 9.03
N LEU A 245 -20.67 -16.65 7.96
CA LEU A 245 -19.89 -16.17 6.82
C LEU A 245 -20.84 -15.55 5.79
N THR A 246 -20.60 -14.31 5.38
CA THR A 246 -21.39 -13.62 4.34
C THR A 246 -20.47 -13.18 3.20
N THR A 247 -20.85 -13.46 1.95
CA THR A 247 -20.13 -13.06 0.74
C THR A 247 -21.09 -12.56 -0.35
N PHE A 248 -20.55 -11.92 -1.38
CA PHE A 248 -21.26 -11.53 -2.59
C PHE A 248 -20.91 -12.45 -3.75
N ALA A 249 -21.91 -12.97 -4.44
CA ALA A 249 -21.80 -13.67 -5.71
C ALA A 249 -22.63 -12.94 -6.79
N HIS A 250 -22.79 -13.57 -7.95
CA HIS A 250 -23.69 -13.11 -9.00
C HIS A 250 -24.56 -14.27 -9.50
N ASP A 251 -25.70 -13.94 -10.12
CA ASP A 251 -26.68 -14.90 -10.65
C ASP A 251 -26.62 -15.07 -12.18
N ASN A 252 -25.54 -14.60 -12.81
CA ASN A 252 -25.40 -14.50 -14.27
C ASN A 252 -26.40 -13.57 -14.99
N GLN A 253 -27.21 -12.80 -14.26
CA GLN A 253 -28.13 -11.79 -14.81
C GLN A 253 -27.71 -10.37 -14.42
N GLY A 254 -26.51 -10.22 -13.83
CA GLY A 254 -25.99 -8.94 -13.35
C GLY A 254 -26.52 -8.53 -11.97
N ASN A 255 -27.28 -9.38 -11.28
CA ASN A 255 -27.64 -9.14 -9.88
C ASN A 255 -26.49 -9.53 -8.97
N VAL A 256 -26.30 -8.75 -7.91
CA VAL A 256 -25.52 -9.16 -6.75
C VAL A 256 -26.39 -10.12 -5.93
N VAL A 257 -25.81 -11.25 -5.54
CA VAL A 257 -26.41 -12.25 -4.64
C VAL A 257 -25.61 -12.26 -3.36
N VAL A 258 -26.28 -12.18 -2.21
CA VAL A 258 -25.65 -12.38 -0.91
C VAL A 258 -25.74 -13.86 -0.59
N LYS A 259 -24.59 -14.51 -0.44
CA LYS A 259 -24.49 -15.89 0.04
C LYS A 259 -24.09 -15.87 1.50
N ALA A 260 -24.73 -16.71 2.29
CA ALA A 260 -24.40 -16.88 3.69
C ALA A 260 -24.29 -18.35 4.08
N SER A 261 -23.36 -18.63 4.98
CA SER A 261 -23.19 -19.93 5.62
C SER A 261 -23.09 -19.76 7.12
N ASN A 262 -23.87 -20.51 7.88
CA ASN A 262 -23.98 -20.44 9.33
C ASN A 262 -23.53 -21.75 9.96
N ASP A 263 -22.53 -21.68 10.84
CA ASP A 263 -21.99 -22.85 11.56
C ASP A 263 -22.63 -23.05 12.95
N SER A 264 -23.49 -22.13 13.39
CA SER A 264 -24.22 -22.22 14.66
C SER A 264 -25.42 -23.16 14.57
N GLU A 265 -25.75 -23.82 15.68
CA GLU A 265 -26.96 -24.65 15.83
C GLU A 265 -28.25 -23.80 15.99
N LYS A 266 -28.11 -22.48 15.96
CA LYS A 266 -29.22 -21.52 15.98
C LYS A 266 -29.29 -20.80 14.64
N GLU A 267 -30.48 -20.30 14.29
CA GLU A 267 -30.64 -19.42 13.14
C GLU A 267 -29.72 -18.20 13.26
N GLY A 268 -29.10 -17.84 12.14
CA GLY A 268 -28.13 -16.76 12.02
C GLY A 268 -28.66 -15.58 11.21
N THR A 269 -27.81 -14.58 11.02
CA THR A 269 -28.15 -13.39 10.24
C THR A 269 -27.00 -12.99 9.32
N ALA A 270 -27.27 -13.00 8.01
CA ALA A 270 -26.38 -12.45 6.99
C ALA A 270 -26.43 -10.92 7.06
N ARG A 271 -25.26 -10.26 7.02
CA ARG A 271 -25.15 -8.81 7.25
C ARG A 271 -24.41 -8.13 6.11
N VAL A 272 -25.04 -7.09 5.55
CA VAL A 272 -24.46 -6.26 4.49
C VAL A 272 -24.59 -4.79 4.85
N ILE A 273 -23.52 -4.04 4.67
CA ILE A 273 -23.51 -2.58 4.85
C ILE A 273 -23.36 -1.94 3.47
N VAL A 274 -24.15 -0.92 3.18
CA VAL A 274 -24.11 -0.17 1.92
C VAL A 274 -23.91 1.31 2.21
N ALA A 275 -22.90 1.92 1.59
CA ALA A 275 -22.70 3.36 1.62
C ALA A 275 -22.79 3.96 0.22
N VAL A 276 -23.32 5.18 0.15
CA VAL A 276 -23.31 6.01 -1.06
C VAL A 276 -22.69 7.36 -0.75
N ALA A 277 -21.63 7.71 -1.47
CA ALA A 277 -20.91 8.97 -1.29
C ALA A 277 -20.36 9.53 -2.62
N LYS A 278 -19.76 10.72 -2.56
CA LYS A 278 -19.15 11.40 -3.71
C LYS A 278 -17.80 10.82 -4.16
N SER A 279 -17.14 10.03 -3.31
CA SER A 279 -15.93 9.29 -3.68
C SER A 279 -15.94 7.87 -3.14
N PHE A 280 -15.14 7.00 -3.75
CA PHE A 280 -14.94 5.63 -3.28
C PHE A 280 -14.38 5.63 -1.85
N GLU A 281 -13.40 6.47 -1.54
CA GLU A 281 -12.72 6.52 -0.23
C GLU A 281 -13.70 6.85 0.89
N ILE A 282 -14.61 7.79 0.66
CA ILE A 282 -15.61 8.21 1.65
C ILE A 282 -16.63 7.08 1.88
N ALA A 283 -17.17 6.49 0.80
CA ALA A 283 -18.13 5.38 0.91
C ALA A 283 -17.49 4.13 1.57
N ASN A 284 -16.26 3.80 1.17
CA ASN A 284 -15.52 2.67 1.73
C ASN A 284 -15.18 2.88 3.21
N ALA A 285 -14.74 4.08 3.61
CA ALA A 285 -14.54 4.41 5.02
C ALA A 285 -15.85 4.28 5.81
N SER A 286 -16.98 4.74 5.27
CA SER A 286 -18.28 4.66 5.94
C SER A 286 -18.73 3.22 6.21
N VAL A 287 -18.59 2.31 5.25
CA VAL A 287 -18.96 0.89 5.48
C VAL A 287 -18.03 0.24 6.50
N MET A 288 -16.74 0.56 6.46
CA MET A 288 -15.74 -0.01 7.38
C MET A 288 -15.92 0.51 8.82
N TYR A 289 -16.22 1.79 9.01
CA TYR A 289 -16.50 2.36 10.33
C TYR A 289 -17.77 1.78 10.93
N HIS A 290 -18.82 1.59 10.13
CA HIS A 290 -20.03 0.94 10.60
C HIS A 290 -19.82 -0.55 10.91
N ALA A 291 -19.04 -1.26 10.10
CA ALA A 291 -18.66 -2.65 10.38
C ALA A 291 -17.95 -2.76 11.73
N ARG A 292 -16.99 -1.87 12.00
CA ARG A 292 -16.29 -1.81 13.29
C ARG A 292 -17.27 -1.65 14.46
N LYS A 293 -18.29 -0.79 14.35
CA LYS A 293 -19.33 -0.65 15.39
C LYS A 293 -20.11 -1.94 15.63
N ILE A 294 -20.43 -2.67 14.55
CA ILE A 294 -21.08 -3.98 14.67
C ILE A 294 -20.12 -4.91 15.40
N ILE A 295 -18.90 -5.11 14.92
CA ILE A 295 -17.93 -6.02 15.53
C ILE A 295 -17.71 -5.72 17.01
N THR A 296 -17.45 -4.46 17.39
CA THR A 296 -17.20 -4.08 18.79
C THR A 296 -18.39 -4.36 19.72
N ARG A 297 -19.64 -4.37 19.23
CA ARG A 297 -20.81 -4.75 20.04
C ARG A 297 -20.89 -6.26 20.31
N TYR A 298 -20.31 -7.06 19.42
CA TYR A 298 -20.32 -8.53 19.47
C TYR A 298 -19.00 -9.10 20.00
N GLU A 299 -17.95 -8.29 20.12
CA GLU A 299 -16.66 -8.71 20.64
C GLU A 299 -16.80 -9.10 22.13
N GLN A 300 -16.63 -10.39 22.40
CA GLN A 300 -16.52 -10.92 23.75
C GLN A 300 -15.05 -11.13 24.07
N GLU A 301 -14.39 -10.07 24.52
CA GLU A 301 -13.02 -10.16 25.03
C GLU A 301 -12.97 -11.02 26.31
N SER A 302 -12.04 -11.98 26.36
CA SER A 302 -11.78 -12.74 27.58
C SER A 302 -11.19 -11.84 28.67
N GLU A 303 -11.46 -12.15 29.94
CA GLU A 303 -10.86 -11.44 31.08
C GLU A 303 -9.32 -11.52 31.05
N GLU A 304 -8.77 -12.64 30.59
CA GLU A 304 -7.33 -12.80 30.41
C GLU A 304 -6.74 -11.83 29.39
N LEU A 305 -7.40 -11.65 28.24
CA LEU A 305 -6.93 -10.72 27.20
C LEU A 305 -6.97 -9.28 27.68
N LYS A 306 -8.04 -8.88 28.39
CA LYS A 306 -8.13 -7.54 29.02
C LYS A 306 -7.00 -7.30 30.00
N ALA A 307 -6.73 -8.27 30.87
CA ALA A 307 -5.65 -8.16 31.85
C ALA A 307 -4.26 -8.01 31.19
N GLU A 308 -4.01 -8.70 30.08
CA GLU A 308 -2.74 -8.55 29.33
C GLU A 308 -2.63 -7.16 28.68
N LEU A 309 -3.69 -6.65 28.06
CA LEU A 309 -3.70 -5.32 27.46
C LEU A 309 -3.42 -4.23 28.51
N GLU A 310 -4.09 -4.31 29.68
CA GLU A 310 -3.82 -3.39 30.78
C GLU A 310 -2.37 -3.50 31.31
N ALA A 311 -1.82 -4.71 31.35
CA ALA A 311 -0.44 -4.93 31.78
C ALA A 311 0.57 -4.35 30.79
N MET A 312 0.28 -4.41 29.48
CA MET A 312 1.10 -3.79 28.43
C MET A 312 1.10 -2.27 28.52
N GLU A 313 -0.07 -1.65 28.72
CA GLU A 313 -0.19 -0.20 28.91
C GLU A 313 0.61 0.29 30.14
N LYS A 314 0.51 -0.43 31.27
CA LYS A 314 1.22 -0.09 32.52
C LYS A 314 2.74 -0.28 32.44
N LYS A 315 3.22 -1.16 31.55
CA LYS A 315 4.66 -1.42 31.38
C LYS A 315 5.38 -0.33 30.58
N ASP A 316 4.67 0.71 30.11
CA ASP A 316 5.21 1.81 29.31
C ASP A 316 6.18 1.27 28.24
N LEU A 317 5.66 0.31 27.45
CA LEU A 317 6.40 -0.30 26.34
C LEU A 317 6.83 0.83 25.42
N LYS A 318 8.09 1.26 25.59
CA LYS A 318 8.66 2.42 24.90
C LYS A 318 8.35 2.29 23.41
N GLY A 319 7.68 3.29 22.84
CA GLY A 319 7.36 3.33 21.39
C GLY A 319 8.57 3.02 20.48
N GLN A 320 9.79 3.29 20.96
CA GLN A 320 11.07 2.92 20.35
C GLN A 320 11.19 1.41 19.98
N TRP A 321 10.58 0.48 20.73
CA TRP A 321 10.69 -0.97 20.48
C TRP A 321 9.79 -1.45 19.35
N LEU A 322 8.60 -0.84 19.21
CA LEU A 322 7.70 -1.14 18.11
C LEU A 322 8.24 -0.55 16.80
N GLU A 323 8.86 0.63 16.87
CA GLU A 323 9.54 1.26 15.74
C GLU A 323 10.63 0.36 15.13
N ASP A 324 11.48 -0.28 15.94
CA ASP A 324 12.54 -1.16 15.46
C ASP A 324 12.02 -2.43 14.75
N TRP A 325 10.83 -2.94 15.11
CA TRP A 325 10.27 -4.15 14.50
C TRP A 325 9.82 -3.92 13.05
N TYR A 326 8.93 -2.96 12.79
CA TYR A 326 8.39 -2.75 11.45
C TYR A 326 9.20 -1.75 10.59
N ASP A 327 10.09 -0.94 11.18
CA ASP A 327 11.00 -0.07 10.41
C ASP A 327 12.40 -0.71 10.19
N GLY A 328 12.68 -1.90 10.75
CA GLY A 328 13.94 -2.61 10.54
C GLY A 328 14.02 -3.29 9.16
N LEU A 329 15.16 -3.14 8.45
CA LEU A 329 15.42 -3.98 7.29
C LEU A 329 15.51 -5.44 7.74
N SER A 330 14.82 -6.32 7.03
CA SER A 330 14.65 -7.69 7.47
C SER A 330 15.12 -8.68 6.41
N TYR A 331 15.67 -9.82 6.81
CA TYR A 331 16.01 -10.93 5.91
C TYR A 331 15.11 -12.14 6.17
N CYS A 332 14.53 -12.70 5.12
CA CYS A 332 13.73 -13.92 5.17
C CYS A 332 14.44 -15.06 4.43
N THR A 333 14.55 -16.23 5.06
CA THR A 333 15.32 -17.36 4.52
C THR A 333 14.65 -18.11 3.37
N TRP A 334 13.35 -17.88 3.10
CA TRP A 334 12.53 -18.72 2.22
C TRP A 334 13.10 -18.91 0.80
N ASN A 335 13.11 -17.86 -0.04
CA ASN A 335 13.55 -17.98 -1.43
C ASN A 335 15.08 -18.10 -1.54
N GLY A 336 15.82 -17.37 -0.69
CA GLY A 336 17.28 -17.32 -0.74
C GLY A 336 17.98 -18.63 -0.33
N LEU A 337 17.46 -19.34 0.68
CA LEU A 337 18.10 -20.56 1.24
C LEU A 337 17.35 -21.86 0.90
N GLY A 338 16.07 -21.72 0.53
CA GLY A 338 15.18 -22.82 0.17
C GLY A 338 14.77 -23.69 1.35
N GLN A 339 13.98 -24.72 1.05
CA GLN A 339 13.38 -25.60 2.06
C GLN A 339 14.41 -26.43 2.84
N ASN A 340 15.58 -26.75 2.28
CA ASN A 340 16.62 -27.51 3.00
C ASN A 340 17.44 -26.58 3.91
N LEU A 341 16.76 -25.97 4.90
CA LEU A 341 17.32 -24.96 5.79
C LEU A 341 18.19 -25.60 6.88
N THR A 342 19.37 -25.03 7.11
CA THR A 342 20.29 -25.45 8.18
C THR A 342 20.89 -24.23 8.87
N GLU A 343 21.37 -24.41 10.10
CA GLU A 343 22.08 -23.37 10.85
C GLU A 343 23.26 -22.80 10.04
N GLU A 344 24.03 -23.65 9.34
CA GLU A 344 25.20 -23.23 8.55
C GLU A 344 24.81 -22.32 7.38
N LYS A 345 23.70 -22.61 6.70
CA LYS A 345 23.20 -21.76 5.60
C LYS A 345 22.78 -20.38 6.10
N ILE A 346 22.16 -20.31 7.27
CA ILE A 346 21.76 -19.04 7.89
C ILE A 346 23.01 -18.20 8.18
N HIS A 347 24.02 -18.77 8.84
CA HIS A 347 25.28 -18.07 9.12
C HIS A 347 25.99 -17.60 7.85
N ALA A 348 26.04 -18.44 6.81
CA ALA A 348 26.63 -18.07 5.53
C ALA A 348 25.90 -16.88 4.87
N ALA A 349 24.56 -16.85 4.95
CA ALA A 349 23.75 -15.75 4.44
C ALA A 349 24.02 -14.43 5.20
N LEU A 350 24.02 -14.49 6.53
CA LEU A 350 24.28 -13.32 7.37
C LEU A 350 25.71 -12.77 7.18
N ALA A 351 26.71 -13.65 7.11
CA ALA A 351 28.09 -13.26 6.81
C ALA A 351 28.22 -12.63 5.41
N SER A 352 27.44 -13.11 4.43
CA SER A 352 27.40 -12.50 3.10
C SER A 352 26.83 -11.08 3.13
N LEU A 353 25.72 -10.86 3.85
CA LEU A 353 25.13 -9.53 4.02
C LEU A 353 26.10 -8.56 4.70
N GLU A 354 26.72 -8.99 5.81
CA GLU A 354 27.69 -8.20 6.56
C GLU A 354 28.92 -7.84 5.73
N LYS A 355 29.45 -8.79 4.94
CA LYS A 355 30.57 -8.53 4.02
C LYS A 355 30.26 -7.44 3.00
N ASN A 356 28.99 -7.26 2.65
CA ASN A 356 28.51 -6.21 1.75
C ASN A 356 27.95 -4.98 2.49
N ASN A 357 28.20 -4.87 3.80
CA ASN A 357 27.74 -3.78 4.66
C ASN A 357 26.20 -3.64 4.71
N VAL A 358 25.48 -4.74 4.55
CA VAL A 358 24.02 -4.83 4.71
C VAL A 358 23.72 -5.36 6.11
N ASN A 359 23.50 -4.44 7.05
CA ASN A 359 23.23 -4.80 8.45
C ASN A 359 21.72 -4.88 8.69
N ILE A 360 21.16 -6.08 8.66
CA ILE A 360 19.72 -6.28 8.92
C ILE A 360 19.38 -6.14 10.40
N THR A 361 18.17 -5.68 10.72
CA THR A 361 17.68 -5.58 12.10
C THR A 361 16.91 -6.84 12.51
N ASN A 362 16.20 -7.45 11.56
CA ASN A 362 15.34 -8.60 11.81
C ASN A 362 15.72 -9.79 10.93
N LEU A 363 15.69 -10.99 11.49
CA LEU A 363 15.83 -12.26 10.77
C LEU A 363 14.54 -13.07 10.90
N ILE A 364 14.02 -13.56 9.78
CA ILE A 364 12.89 -14.51 9.72
C ILE A 364 13.46 -15.86 9.27
N ILE A 365 13.52 -16.81 10.20
CA ILE A 365 13.81 -18.22 9.93
C ILE A 365 12.50 -18.85 9.44
N ASP A 366 12.36 -18.96 8.12
CA ASP A 366 11.15 -19.44 7.47
C ASP A 366 11.01 -20.99 7.56
N ASP A 367 10.03 -21.55 6.88
CA ASP A 367 9.59 -22.95 6.97
C ASP A 367 10.76 -23.98 6.90
N ASN A 368 10.52 -25.13 7.55
CA ASN A 368 11.34 -26.33 7.62
C ASN A 368 12.48 -26.33 8.64
N TRP A 369 12.42 -25.48 9.65
CA TRP A 369 13.29 -25.58 10.85
C TRP A 369 12.76 -26.59 11.88
N GLN A 370 11.45 -26.87 11.89
CA GLN A 370 10.77 -27.67 12.90
C GLN A 370 11.15 -29.16 12.84
N SER A 371 11.00 -29.86 13.97
CA SER A 371 11.00 -31.33 14.01
C SER A 371 9.69 -31.89 13.46
N LEU A 372 9.77 -32.59 12.34
CA LEU A 372 8.61 -33.08 11.58
C LEU A 372 8.77 -34.57 11.29
N ASP A 373 7.66 -35.31 11.22
CA ASP A 373 7.69 -36.69 10.75
C ASP A 373 7.88 -36.78 9.22
N HIS A 374 7.91 -38.02 8.72
CA HIS A 374 7.98 -38.33 7.29
C HIS A 374 9.04 -37.51 6.54
N GLU A 375 10.29 -37.51 7.03
CA GLU A 375 11.41 -36.80 6.40
C GLU A 375 11.53 -37.13 4.90
N GLY A 376 11.65 -36.10 4.07
CA GLY A 376 11.68 -36.23 2.61
C GLY A 376 10.30 -36.43 1.94
N GLY A 377 9.22 -36.54 2.71
CA GLY A 377 7.84 -36.56 2.21
C GLY A 377 7.34 -35.18 1.78
N GLY A 378 6.17 -35.14 1.13
CA GLY A 378 5.56 -33.87 0.69
C GLY A 378 5.09 -33.02 1.88
N GLN A 379 5.13 -31.69 1.77
CA GLN A 379 4.80 -30.76 2.88
C GLN A 379 3.46 -31.09 3.55
N PHE A 380 2.43 -31.41 2.76
CA PHE A 380 1.09 -31.73 3.23
C PHE A 380 0.97 -33.09 3.94
N GLN A 381 2.02 -33.89 4.00
CA GLN A 381 2.01 -35.18 4.70
C GLN A 381 2.70 -35.11 6.07
N ARG A 382 3.51 -34.07 6.30
CA ARG A 382 4.39 -33.99 7.47
C ARG A 382 3.65 -33.40 8.67
N GLY A 383 3.60 -34.12 9.77
CA GLY A 383 3.05 -33.68 11.05
C GLY A 383 4.13 -33.07 11.95
N TRP A 384 3.71 -32.15 12.81
CA TRP A 384 4.60 -31.55 13.81
C TRP A 384 4.81 -32.48 15.01
N LEU A 385 6.06 -32.83 15.31
CA LEU A 385 6.41 -33.81 16.35
C LEU A 385 6.56 -33.18 17.73
N GLU A 386 7.42 -32.16 17.83
CA GLU A 386 7.83 -31.50 19.06
C GLU A 386 8.26 -30.06 18.78
N PHE A 387 8.33 -29.23 19.82
CA PHE A 387 8.66 -27.80 19.65
C PHE A 387 10.10 -27.54 19.19
N GLU A 388 11.03 -28.47 19.42
CA GLU A 388 12.44 -28.32 19.08
C GLU A 388 12.70 -28.35 17.56
N ALA A 389 13.78 -27.68 17.12
CA ALA A 389 14.23 -27.72 15.74
C ALA A 389 14.72 -29.11 15.33
N ASN A 390 14.63 -29.43 14.04
CA ASN A 390 15.11 -30.72 13.54
C ASN A 390 16.62 -30.86 13.73
N LYS A 391 17.06 -32.04 14.20
CA LYS A 391 18.47 -32.30 14.53
C LYS A 391 19.39 -32.37 13.30
N ALA A 392 18.82 -32.54 12.11
CA ALA A 392 19.60 -32.60 10.87
C ALA A 392 20.12 -31.20 10.46
N GLY A 393 19.26 -30.18 10.51
CA GLY A 393 19.61 -28.79 10.21
C GLY A 393 20.08 -27.98 11.42
N PHE A 394 19.69 -28.40 12.63
CA PHE A 394 19.98 -27.71 13.90
C PHE A 394 20.50 -28.71 14.94
N PRO A 395 21.73 -29.25 14.77
CA PRO A 395 22.24 -30.37 15.57
C PRO A 395 22.35 -30.08 17.08
N ASN A 396 22.47 -28.80 17.46
CA ASN A 396 22.55 -28.35 18.86
C ASN A 396 21.24 -27.69 19.35
N GLY A 397 20.15 -27.79 18.58
CA GLY A 397 18.85 -27.20 18.89
C GLY A 397 18.73 -25.71 18.58
N LEU A 398 17.49 -25.21 18.56
CA LEU A 398 17.16 -23.84 18.14
C LEU A 398 17.85 -22.79 19.02
N LYS A 399 17.88 -23.01 20.34
CA LYS A 399 18.51 -22.08 21.29
C LYS A 399 19.99 -21.85 20.98
N SER A 400 20.73 -22.92 20.65
CA SER A 400 22.15 -22.81 20.31
C SER A 400 22.34 -21.96 19.05
N ALA A 401 21.57 -22.25 18.00
CA ALA A 401 21.64 -21.53 16.74
C ALA A 401 21.33 -20.02 16.92
N VAL A 402 20.24 -19.68 17.62
CA VAL A 402 19.85 -18.29 17.86
C VAL A 402 20.84 -17.55 18.75
N THR A 403 21.37 -18.21 19.79
CA THR A 403 22.42 -17.62 20.64
C THR A 403 23.64 -17.26 19.82
N LYS A 404 24.09 -18.19 18.95
CA LYS A 404 25.22 -17.95 18.07
C LYS A 404 24.98 -16.82 17.08
N ILE A 405 23.80 -16.76 16.45
CA ILE A 405 23.42 -15.67 15.54
C ILE A 405 23.52 -14.31 16.25
N ARG A 406 23.01 -14.19 17.48
CA ARG A 406 23.09 -12.95 18.28
C ARG A 406 24.51 -12.64 18.76
N ASP A 407 25.32 -13.66 18.95
CA ASP A 407 26.72 -13.50 19.34
C ASP A 407 27.57 -12.96 18.20
N ASP A 408 27.38 -13.51 17.00
CA ASP A 408 28.13 -13.16 15.80
C ASP A 408 27.62 -11.86 15.14
N HIS A 409 26.31 -11.57 15.21
CA HIS A 409 25.69 -10.41 14.53
C HIS A 409 24.89 -9.52 15.50
N LYS A 410 25.56 -8.50 16.07
CA LYS A 410 25.00 -7.62 17.12
C LYS A 410 23.87 -6.69 16.65
N ASN A 411 23.75 -6.47 15.35
CA ASN A 411 22.69 -5.67 14.73
C ASN A 411 21.34 -6.39 14.66
N ILE A 412 21.31 -7.73 14.79
CA ILE A 412 20.06 -8.49 14.75
C ILE A 412 19.37 -8.39 16.12
N VAL A 413 18.33 -7.54 16.18
CA VAL A 413 17.55 -7.29 17.39
C VAL A 413 16.48 -8.37 17.55
N HIS A 414 15.78 -8.68 16.45
CA HIS A 414 14.66 -9.61 16.43
C HIS A 414 14.94 -10.82 15.57
N VAL A 415 14.64 -12.01 16.12
CA VAL A 415 14.64 -13.27 15.38
C VAL A 415 13.23 -13.82 15.44
N ALA A 416 12.63 -14.04 14.27
CA ALA A 416 11.33 -14.66 14.10
C ALA A 416 11.45 -16.06 13.53
N VAL A 417 10.52 -16.94 13.88
CA VAL A 417 10.37 -18.26 13.26
C VAL A 417 9.01 -18.42 12.61
N TRP A 418 8.97 -19.14 11.50
CA TRP A 418 7.73 -19.52 10.84
C TRP A 418 7.05 -20.72 11.52
N HIS A 419 5.72 -20.73 11.58
CA HIS A 419 4.93 -21.95 11.89
C HIS A 419 3.52 -21.84 11.30
N ALA A 420 2.83 -22.96 11.07
CA ALA A 420 1.42 -22.93 10.69
C ALA A 420 0.50 -22.88 11.93
N LEU A 421 -0.75 -22.40 11.76
CA LEU A 421 -1.67 -22.17 12.88
C LEU A 421 -2.13 -23.46 13.60
N MET A 422 -2.36 -24.54 12.86
CA MET A 422 -2.93 -25.80 13.40
C MET A 422 -1.92 -26.95 13.48
N GLY A 423 -0.62 -26.64 13.47
CA GLY A 423 0.47 -27.63 13.46
C GLY A 423 1.50 -27.32 12.38
N TYR A 424 1.98 -28.35 11.69
CA TYR A 424 2.64 -28.18 10.38
C TYR A 424 1.60 -28.23 9.25
N TRP A 425 2.02 -28.13 7.99
CA TRP A 425 1.14 -28.32 6.85
C TRP A 425 0.34 -29.63 6.89
N GLY A 426 0.86 -30.70 7.52
CA GLY A 426 0.21 -32.00 7.79
C GLY A 426 -0.66 -32.06 9.06
N GLY A 427 -0.58 -31.06 9.94
CA GLY A 427 -1.16 -31.07 11.29
C GLY A 427 -0.14 -31.47 12.35
N ILE A 428 -0.60 -32.14 13.41
CA ILE A 428 0.19 -32.71 14.49
C ILE A 428 0.51 -34.18 14.17
N SER A 429 1.74 -34.60 14.43
CA SER A 429 2.12 -36.00 14.27
C SER A 429 1.48 -36.86 15.39
N PRO A 430 0.75 -37.94 15.06
CA PRO A 430 0.11 -38.80 16.07
C PRO A 430 1.10 -39.47 17.04
N ASP A 431 2.33 -39.71 16.59
CA ASP A 431 3.39 -40.36 17.40
C ASP A 431 4.33 -39.35 18.10
N GLY A 432 4.11 -38.05 17.82
CA GLY A 432 4.89 -36.94 18.34
C GLY A 432 4.68 -36.66 19.83
N GLN A 433 5.57 -35.85 20.40
CA GLN A 433 5.46 -35.41 21.79
C GLN A 433 4.26 -34.48 22.00
N ILE A 434 3.94 -33.63 21.00
CA ILE A 434 2.78 -32.74 21.07
C ILE A 434 1.47 -33.53 21.24
N ALA A 435 1.28 -34.62 20.48
CA ALA A 435 0.08 -35.47 20.61
C ALA A 435 0.00 -36.21 21.96
N LYS A 436 1.12 -36.38 22.67
CA LYS A 436 1.16 -37.01 24.00
C LYS A 436 0.85 -36.02 25.13
N ASP A 437 1.30 -34.77 24.98
CA ASP A 437 1.20 -33.75 26.03
C ASP A 437 -0.11 -32.95 25.99
N TYR A 438 -0.75 -32.91 24.83
CA TYR A 438 -1.98 -32.15 24.60
C TYR A 438 -3.08 -33.04 24.01
N LYS A 439 -4.32 -32.75 24.39
CA LYS A 439 -5.50 -33.38 23.80
C LYS A 439 -5.58 -33.00 22.33
N THR A 440 -5.64 -34.01 21.47
CA THR A 440 -5.80 -33.84 20.02
C THR A 440 -7.13 -34.38 19.51
N THR A 441 -7.60 -33.86 18.39
CA THR A 441 -8.79 -34.33 17.68
C THR A 441 -8.51 -34.46 16.19
N PRO A 442 -9.00 -35.52 15.51
CA PRO A 442 -8.97 -35.57 14.06
C PRO A 442 -9.94 -34.52 13.49
N VAL A 443 -9.54 -33.88 12.40
CA VAL A 443 -10.38 -33.00 11.60
C VAL A 443 -10.20 -33.33 10.12
N ARG A 444 -11.21 -33.00 9.31
CA ARG A 444 -11.19 -33.24 7.87
C ARG A 444 -11.34 -31.94 7.11
N ASN A 445 -10.51 -31.72 6.11
CA ASN A 445 -10.63 -30.57 5.21
C ASN A 445 -11.66 -30.83 4.09
N LYS A 446 -12.23 -29.74 3.56
CA LYS A 446 -13.11 -29.72 2.41
C LYS A 446 -12.43 -30.36 1.18
N PRO A 447 -13.20 -30.92 0.22
CA PRO A 447 -12.65 -31.34 -1.06
C PRO A 447 -11.92 -30.19 -1.75
N GLY A 448 -10.71 -30.42 -2.28
CA GLY A 448 -9.86 -29.37 -2.82
C GLY A 448 -8.37 -29.66 -2.65
N VAL A 449 -7.56 -28.61 -2.52
CA VAL A 449 -6.10 -28.68 -2.47
C VAL A 449 -5.59 -29.42 -1.23
N THR A 450 -6.29 -29.30 -0.10
CA THR A 450 -5.88 -29.84 1.20
C THR A 450 -6.77 -30.98 1.68
N ALA A 451 -7.52 -31.63 0.78
CA ALA A 451 -8.53 -32.63 1.09
C ALA A 451 -7.95 -33.90 1.76
N ARG A 452 -7.80 -33.85 3.08
CA ARG A 452 -7.30 -34.94 3.90
C ARG A 452 -7.81 -34.84 5.33
N GLU A 453 -7.60 -35.91 6.08
CA GLU A 453 -7.68 -35.88 7.53
C GLU A 453 -6.35 -35.38 8.11
N MET A 454 -6.43 -34.67 9.23
CA MET A 454 -5.27 -34.21 9.98
C MET A 454 -5.60 -34.24 11.47
N LEU A 455 -4.58 -34.49 12.28
CA LEU A 455 -4.69 -34.38 13.73
C LEU A 455 -4.36 -32.94 14.13
N VAL A 456 -5.18 -32.32 14.98
CA VAL A 456 -4.93 -30.97 15.53
C VAL A 456 -5.10 -30.98 17.03
N VAL A 457 -4.56 -29.97 17.72
CA VAL A 457 -4.83 -29.77 19.15
C VAL A 457 -6.31 -29.38 19.33
N ASP A 458 -7.01 -30.06 20.23
CA ASP A 458 -8.43 -29.82 20.50
C ASP A 458 -8.62 -28.58 21.41
N ALA A 459 -9.78 -27.94 21.30
CA ALA A 459 -10.07 -26.64 21.90
C ALA A 459 -9.64 -26.44 23.37
N PRO A 460 -9.82 -27.43 24.29
CA PRO A 460 -9.42 -27.26 25.69
C PRO A 460 -7.92 -27.03 25.90
N ASP A 461 -7.06 -27.47 24.99
CA ASP A 461 -5.60 -27.43 25.13
C ASP A 461 -4.90 -26.45 24.19
N ILE A 462 -5.62 -25.81 23.26
CA ILE A 462 -5.01 -24.87 22.29
C ILE A 462 -4.26 -23.74 23.02
N ASN A 463 -4.89 -23.10 24.00
CA ASN A 463 -4.26 -21.99 24.73
C ASN A 463 -3.01 -22.44 25.50
N ARG A 464 -3.06 -23.62 26.15
CA ARG A 464 -1.94 -24.20 26.87
C ARG A 464 -0.78 -24.50 25.92
N MET A 465 -1.06 -25.14 24.78
CA MET A 465 -0.07 -25.44 23.76
C MET A 465 0.62 -24.18 23.23
N TYR A 466 -0.14 -23.14 22.88
CA TYR A 466 0.44 -21.87 22.40
C TYR A 466 1.31 -21.19 23.46
N LEU A 467 0.86 -21.15 24.71
CA LEU A 467 1.63 -20.57 25.80
C LEU A 467 2.96 -21.32 26.01
N ASP A 468 2.91 -22.66 26.03
CA ASP A 468 4.09 -23.50 26.25
C ASP A 468 5.05 -23.44 25.07
N PHE A 469 4.52 -23.43 23.83
CA PHE A 469 5.30 -23.28 22.61
C PHE A 469 6.01 -21.92 22.57
N TYR A 470 5.30 -20.83 22.78
CA TYR A 470 5.89 -19.49 22.70
C TYR A 470 6.88 -19.24 23.84
N ARG A 471 6.63 -19.77 25.04
CA ARG A 471 7.63 -19.75 26.13
C ARG A 471 8.88 -20.57 25.78
N PHE A 472 8.73 -21.69 25.07
CA PHE A 472 9.89 -22.41 24.54
C PHE A 472 10.69 -21.55 23.56
N LEU A 473 10.01 -20.90 22.60
CA LEU A 473 10.64 -19.99 21.64
C LEU A 473 11.35 -18.81 22.33
N GLU A 474 10.70 -18.16 23.30
CA GLU A 474 11.29 -17.08 24.11
C GLU A 474 12.57 -17.55 24.81
N ARG A 475 12.56 -18.74 25.43
CA ARG A 475 13.75 -19.34 26.06
C ARG A 475 14.87 -19.67 25.06
N CYS A 476 14.53 -19.85 23.79
CA CYS A 476 15.49 -20.00 22.70
C CYS A 476 16.03 -18.66 22.18
N GLY A 477 15.48 -17.52 22.63
CA GLY A 477 15.87 -16.19 22.18
C GLY A 477 15.10 -15.70 20.95
N ILE A 478 14.02 -16.38 20.56
CA ILE A 478 13.07 -15.91 19.55
C ILE A 478 12.22 -14.79 20.15
N SER A 479 11.95 -13.77 19.35
CA SER A 479 11.24 -12.57 19.79
C SER A 479 9.99 -12.25 18.97
N SER A 480 9.68 -13.06 17.96
CA SER A 480 8.55 -12.88 17.05
C SER A 480 8.21 -14.18 16.32
N VAL A 481 7.05 -14.25 15.69
CA VAL A 481 6.63 -15.39 14.86
C VAL A 481 6.01 -14.93 13.55
N LYS A 482 6.22 -15.70 12.48
CA LYS A 482 5.42 -15.63 11.24
C LYS A 482 4.46 -16.80 11.24
N THR A 483 3.18 -16.54 11.46
CA THR A 483 2.16 -17.58 11.56
C THR A 483 1.37 -17.71 10.29
N ASP A 484 1.49 -18.86 9.66
CA ASP A 484 1.01 -19.13 8.32
C ASP A 484 -0.16 -20.13 8.28
N ALA A 485 -0.68 -20.36 7.08
CA ALA A 485 -1.80 -21.26 6.81
C ALA A 485 -3.02 -21.04 7.72
N GLN A 486 -3.28 -19.80 8.17
CA GLN A 486 -4.40 -19.50 9.06
C GLN A 486 -5.76 -19.76 8.39
N PHE A 487 -5.83 -19.64 7.06
CA PHE A 487 -6.97 -20.04 6.24
C PHE A 487 -7.43 -21.48 6.43
N ALA A 488 -6.57 -22.37 6.94
CA ALA A 488 -6.93 -23.78 7.12
C ALA A 488 -8.14 -23.94 8.06
N LEU A 489 -8.44 -22.95 8.92
CA LEU A 489 -9.68 -22.90 9.69
C LEU A 489 -10.94 -22.84 8.82
N ASP A 490 -10.91 -22.10 7.71
CA ASP A 490 -12.03 -22.04 6.77
C ASP A 490 -12.12 -23.28 5.87
N GLU A 491 -11.03 -24.05 5.76
CA GLU A 491 -10.99 -25.29 4.99
C GLU A 491 -11.50 -26.51 5.75
N LEU A 492 -11.73 -26.42 7.06
CA LEU A 492 -12.36 -27.52 7.81
C LEU A 492 -13.74 -27.82 7.21
N ALA A 493 -14.08 -29.09 6.98
CA ALA A 493 -15.33 -29.51 6.35
C ALA A 493 -16.53 -29.42 7.31
N SER A 494 -16.31 -29.77 8.57
CA SER A 494 -17.32 -29.80 9.62
C SER A 494 -17.67 -28.41 10.15
N ALA A 495 -18.97 -28.10 10.24
CA ALA A 495 -19.48 -26.92 10.95
C ALA A 495 -19.19 -26.99 12.45
N VAL A 496 -19.22 -28.19 13.05
CA VAL A 496 -18.92 -28.40 14.47
C VAL A 496 -17.45 -28.05 14.77
N ASP A 497 -16.53 -28.49 13.92
CA ASP A 497 -15.10 -28.18 14.07
C ASP A 497 -14.82 -26.70 13.81
N ARG A 498 -15.41 -26.09 12.78
CA ARG A 498 -15.24 -24.65 12.54
C ARG A 498 -15.74 -23.81 13.72
N ARG A 499 -16.95 -24.09 14.23
CA ARG A 499 -17.51 -23.40 15.40
C ARG A 499 -16.65 -23.57 16.66
N ARG A 500 -16.09 -24.77 16.87
CA ARG A 500 -15.28 -25.10 18.05
C ARG A 500 -13.86 -24.55 17.98
N LEU A 501 -13.22 -24.60 16.82
CA LEU A 501 -11.77 -24.40 16.67
C LEU A 501 -11.40 -23.01 16.13
N THR A 502 -12.23 -22.38 15.30
CA THR A 502 -11.87 -21.12 14.62
C THR A 502 -11.53 -20.00 15.60
N ARG A 503 -12.45 -19.68 16.52
CA ARG A 503 -12.19 -18.65 17.55
C ARG A 503 -11.13 -19.11 18.54
N ALA A 504 -11.15 -20.38 18.96
CA ALA A 504 -10.20 -20.91 19.93
C ALA A 504 -8.74 -20.79 19.46
N PHE A 505 -8.44 -21.10 18.20
CA PHE A 505 -7.11 -20.89 17.62
C PHE A 505 -6.76 -19.41 17.48
N GLN A 506 -7.67 -18.58 16.98
CA GLN A 506 -7.40 -17.14 16.79
C GLN A 506 -7.17 -16.41 18.12
N ASP A 507 -7.97 -16.70 19.15
CA ASP A 507 -7.87 -16.08 20.46
C ASP A 507 -6.60 -16.55 21.18
N ALA A 508 -6.29 -17.85 21.16
CA ALA A 508 -5.07 -18.38 21.76
C ALA A 508 -3.82 -17.82 21.06
N TRP A 509 -3.82 -17.75 19.73
CA TRP A 509 -2.71 -17.17 18.98
C TRP A 509 -2.52 -15.68 19.29
N THR A 510 -3.60 -14.90 19.28
CA THR A 510 -3.57 -13.47 19.59
C THR A 510 -3.07 -13.22 21.00
N LEU A 511 -3.66 -13.89 21.99
CA LEU A 511 -3.33 -13.74 23.41
C LEU A 511 -1.86 -14.07 23.67
N ASN A 512 -1.39 -15.21 23.18
CA ASN A 512 -0.03 -15.66 23.48
C ASN A 512 1.02 -14.88 22.67
N SER A 513 0.70 -14.39 21.46
CA SER A 513 1.59 -13.49 20.71
C SER A 513 1.77 -12.16 21.44
N LEU A 514 0.70 -11.62 22.03
CA LEU A 514 0.76 -10.42 22.88
C LEU A 514 1.55 -10.68 24.16
N ARG A 515 1.23 -11.78 24.86
CA ARG A 515 1.82 -12.11 26.16
C ARG A 515 3.33 -12.38 26.10
N VAL A 516 3.80 -13.08 25.07
CA VAL A 516 5.20 -13.54 24.99
C VAL A 516 6.05 -12.67 24.06
N PHE A 517 5.50 -12.26 22.92
CA PHE A 517 6.24 -11.50 21.90
C PHE A 517 5.85 -10.02 21.85
N TYR A 518 5.05 -9.53 22.80
CA TYR A 518 4.59 -8.14 22.86
C TYR A 518 3.86 -7.68 21.59
N GLY A 519 3.23 -8.63 20.89
CA GLY A 519 2.53 -8.37 19.63
C GLY A 519 3.43 -8.39 18.38
N HIS A 520 4.73 -8.68 18.51
CA HIS A 520 5.58 -8.94 17.35
C HIS A 520 5.19 -10.27 16.70
N ALA A 521 4.30 -10.20 15.72
CA ALA A 521 3.89 -11.34 14.91
C ALA A 521 3.54 -10.88 13.49
N ILE A 522 3.74 -11.78 12.53
CA ILE A 522 3.30 -11.65 11.15
C ILE A 522 2.18 -12.65 10.94
N SER A 523 1.01 -12.14 10.57
CA SER A 523 -0.17 -12.93 10.22
C SER A 523 -0.16 -13.20 8.72
N CYS A 524 0.03 -14.44 8.33
CA CYS A 524 0.14 -14.85 6.95
C CYS A 524 -0.99 -15.82 6.57
N MET A 525 -1.39 -15.78 5.30
CA MET A 525 -2.50 -16.58 4.76
C MET A 525 -3.80 -16.38 5.56
N SER A 526 -4.07 -15.13 5.98
CA SER A 526 -5.08 -14.80 6.97
C SER A 526 -6.19 -13.88 6.46
N GLN A 527 -6.36 -13.75 5.13
CA GLN A 527 -7.39 -12.85 4.55
C GLN A 527 -8.77 -13.50 4.37
N LEU A 528 -9.05 -14.62 5.04
CA LEU A 528 -10.40 -15.16 5.13
C LEU A 528 -11.32 -14.24 5.96
N PRO A 529 -12.62 -14.10 5.59
CA PRO A 529 -13.49 -13.10 6.20
C PRO A 529 -13.58 -13.18 7.72
N GLN A 530 -13.66 -14.39 8.29
CA GLN A 530 -13.76 -14.59 9.73
C GLN A 530 -12.58 -13.97 10.48
N ILE A 531 -11.34 -14.10 9.97
CA ILE A 531 -10.16 -13.47 10.59
C ILE A 531 -10.16 -11.95 10.37
N LEU A 532 -10.55 -11.48 9.18
CA LEU A 532 -10.60 -10.04 8.88
C LEU A 532 -11.45 -9.29 9.91
N PHE A 533 -12.62 -9.83 10.25
CA PHE A 533 -13.54 -9.18 11.20
C PHE A 533 -13.24 -9.51 12.67
N HIS A 534 -12.77 -10.72 13.00
CA HIS A 534 -12.50 -11.11 14.40
C HIS A 534 -11.15 -10.61 14.92
N SER A 535 -10.08 -10.81 14.16
CA SER A 535 -8.71 -10.55 14.62
C SER A 535 -8.13 -9.24 14.11
N GLN A 536 -8.50 -8.82 12.89
CA GLN A 536 -7.86 -7.69 12.20
C GLN A 536 -8.68 -6.40 12.25
N MET A 537 -10.00 -6.46 12.40
CA MET A 537 -10.83 -5.26 12.48
C MET A 537 -10.72 -4.53 13.82
N PRO A 538 -10.75 -5.20 15.00
CA PRO A 538 -10.70 -4.51 16.29
C PRO A 538 -9.44 -3.66 16.51
N THR A 539 -9.61 -2.45 17.07
CA THR A 539 -8.52 -1.47 17.36
C THR A 539 -8.10 -1.42 18.83
N ASN A 540 -8.62 -2.33 19.64
CA ASN A 540 -8.28 -2.54 21.06
C ASN A 540 -6.92 -3.24 21.26
N LYS A 541 -6.25 -3.67 20.17
CA LYS A 541 -4.99 -4.42 20.17
C LYS A 541 -3.91 -3.64 19.41
N PRO A 542 -2.61 -3.91 19.63
CA PRO A 542 -1.54 -3.42 18.76
C PRO A 542 -1.77 -3.78 17.29
N ARG A 543 -1.29 -2.93 16.37
CA ARG A 543 -1.36 -3.20 14.92
C ARG A 543 -0.57 -4.46 14.57
N LEU A 544 -1.19 -5.33 13.78
CA LEU A 544 -0.61 -6.60 13.34
C LEU A 544 0.00 -6.48 11.94
N LEU A 545 1.19 -7.06 11.72
CA LEU A 545 1.70 -7.22 10.35
C LEU A 545 0.87 -8.29 9.64
N VAL A 546 0.28 -7.99 8.48
CA VAL A 546 -0.58 -8.92 7.75
C VAL A 546 -0.16 -9.03 6.30
N ARG A 547 0.21 -10.24 5.87
CA ARG A 547 0.54 -10.54 4.48
C ARG A 547 -0.66 -10.24 3.59
N ASN A 548 -0.47 -9.33 2.64
CA ASN A 548 -1.55 -8.62 1.95
C ASN A 548 -1.84 -9.16 0.53
N SER A 549 -1.09 -10.18 0.09
CA SER A 549 -1.27 -10.88 -1.20
C SER A 549 -0.77 -12.32 -1.14
N ASP A 550 -0.85 -13.03 -2.26
CA ASP A 550 -0.08 -14.26 -2.50
C ASP A 550 1.44 -14.00 -2.55
N ASP A 551 2.23 -15.06 -2.61
CA ASP A 551 3.70 -15.00 -2.55
C ASP A 551 4.32 -14.23 -3.73
N PHE A 552 5.48 -13.64 -3.47
CA PHE A 552 6.46 -13.28 -4.50
C PHE A 552 7.13 -14.55 -5.04
N PHE A 553 6.81 -14.88 -6.30
CA PHE A 553 7.42 -16.00 -7.02
C PHE A 553 8.53 -15.49 -7.96
N PRO A 554 9.82 -15.63 -7.60
CA PRO A 554 10.93 -15.09 -8.42
C PRO A 554 10.93 -15.65 -9.85
N ASP A 555 10.64 -16.94 -9.99
CA ASP A 555 10.73 -17.64 -11.28
C ASP A 555 9.45 -17.54 -12.14
N GLN A 556 8.48 -16.69 -11.75
CA GLN A 556 7.22 -16.52 -12.46
C GLN A 556 7.05 -15.07 -12.97
N PRO A 557 7.59 -14.71 -14.15
CA PRO A 557 7.60 -13.33 -14.63
C PRO A 557 6.24 -12.64 -14.72
N ALA A 558 5.18 -13.40 -15.04
CA ALA A 558 3.81 -12.88 -15.13
C ALA A 558 3.22 -12.51 -13.75
N SER A 559 3.80 -13.02 -12.66
CA SER A 559 3.32 -12.76 -11.30
C SER A 559 3.71 -11.37 -10.77
N HIS A 560 4.84 -10.79 -11.22
CA HIS A 560 5.36 -9.54 -10.63
C HIS A 560 4.43 -8.33 -10.80
N PRO A 561 3.90 -8.03 -12.00
CA PRO A 561 2.94 -6.94 -12.14
C PRO A 561 1.65 -7.19 -11.35
N TRP A 562 1.16 -8.44 -11.39
CA TRP A 562 -0.04 -8.86 -10.68
C TRP A 562 0.12 -8.72 -9.16
N HIS A 563 1.28 -9.07 -8.61
CA HIS A 563 1.61 -8.97 -7.19
C HIS A 563 1.44 -7.55 -6.67
N VAL A 564 2.04 -6.57 -7.36
CA VAL A 564 1.97 -5.16 -6.96
C VAL A 564 0.56 -4.60 -7.19
N PHE A 565 -0.10 -4.98 -8.29
CA PHE A 565 -1.48 -4.61 -8.55
C PHE A 565 -2.44 -5.12 -7.47
N CYS A 566 -2.33 -6.40 -7.11
CA CYS A 566 -3.16 -7.05 -6.09
C CYS A 566 -2.96 -6.38 -4.73
N ASN A 567 -1.71 -6.19 -4.30
CA ASN A 567 -1.42 -5.52 -3.03
C ASN A 567 -2.02 -4.10 -2.96
N ALA A 568 -1.81 -3.29 -4.01
CA ALA A 568 -2.32 -1.92 -4.05
C ALA A 568 -3.85 -1.83 -3.94
N HIS A 569 -4.58 -2.81 -4.49
CA HIS A 569 -6.04 -2.85 -4.41
C HIS A 569 -6.54 -3.48 -3.11
N ASN A 570 -5.87 -4.52 -2.59
CA ASN A 570 -6.19 -5.11 -1.28
C ASN A 570 -6.05 -4.05 -0.17
N SER A 571 -5.06 -3.14 -0.30
CA SER A 571 -4.89 -1.97 0.57
C SER A 571 -6.11 -1.03 0.65
N LEU A 572 -7.03 -1.06 -0.33
CA LEU A 572 -8.29 -0.29 -0.23
C LEU A 572 -9.14 -0.76 0.96
N LEU A 573 -9.11 -2.05 1.28
CA LEU A 573 -9.79 -2.63 2.45
C LEU A 573 -8.86 -2.66 3.67
N THR A 574 -7.63 -3.16 3.51
CA THR A 574 -6.75 -3.41 4.67
C THR A 574 -6.28 -2.14 5.37
N GLN A 575 -6.27 -0.97 4.70
CA GLN A 575 -6.03 0.32 5.36
C GLN A 575 -7.04 0.65 6.48
N HIS A 576 -8.24 0.05 6.45
CA HIS A 576 -9.28 0.28 7.44
C HIS A 576 -9.32 -0.79 8.53
N LEU A 577 -8.43 -1.78 8.47
CA LEU A 577 -8.21 -2.77 9.52
C LEU A 577 -7.09 -2.28 10.46
N ASN A 578 -6.99 -2.89 11.64
CA ASN A 578 -5.92 -2.64 12.61
C ASN A 578 -4.63 -3.39 12.25
N VAL A 579 -4.15 -3.19 11.02
CA VAL A 579 -3.04 -3.94 10.43
C VAL A 579 -2.05 -3.02 9.74
N LEU A 580 -0.83 -3.50 9.56
CA LEU A 580 0.14 -2.97 8.62
C LEU A 580 0.26 -3.97 7.46
N PRO A 581 -0.17 -3.61 6.24
CA PRO A 581 -0.11 -4.49 5.09
C PRO A 581 1.33 -4.83 4.72
N ASP A 582 1.64 -6.11 4.73
CA ASP A 582 2.89 -6.69 4.34
C ASP A 582 2.81 -7.14 2.88
N TRP A 583 3.62 -6.51 2.02
CA TRP A 583 3.64 -6.73 0.57
C TRP A 583 4.59 -7.87 0.15
N ASP A 584 5.00 -8.70 1.10
CA ASP A 584 5.86 -9.88 0.96
C ASP A 584 7.33 -9.58 0.70
N MET A 585 8.18 -10.57 0.99
CA MET A 585 9.61 -10.52 0.68
C MET A 585 9.86 -10.39 -0.83
N PHE A 586 11.08 -9.99 -1.21
CA PHE A 586 11.52 -10.02 -2.61
C PHE A 586 13.06 -10.14 -2.70
N GLN A 587 13.57 -10.40 -3.90
CA GLN A 587 15.01 -10.44 -4.17
C GLN A 587 15.49 -9.12 -4.79
N THR A 588 16.57 -8.57 -4.24
CA THR A 588 17.20 -7.32 -4.70
C THR A 588 18.07 -7.56 -5.93
N ALA A 589 18.67 -8.74 -6.07
CA ALA A 589 19.35 -9.16 -7.29
C ALA A 589 18.37 -9.90 -8.22
N HIS A 590 17.46 -9.17 -8.85
CA HIS A 590 16.43 -9.75 -9.74
C HIS A 590 16.04 -8.76 -10.85
N PRO A 591 15.65 -9.20 -12.07
CA PRO A 591 15.22 -8.29 -13.14
C PRO A 591 14.07 -7.34 -12.74
N TRP A 592 13.19 -7.78 -11.85
CA TRP A 592 12.09 -6.98 -11.30
C TRP A 592 12.41 -6.30 -9.95
N ALA A 593 13.66 -6.36 -9.48
CA ALA A 593 14.01 -5.94 -8.12
C ALA A 593 13.65 -4.48 -7.85
N ARG A 594 14.02 -3.55 -8.75
CA ARG A 594 13.74 -2.12 -8.56
C ARG A 594 12.24 -1.81 -8.59
N PHE A 595 11.47 -2.53 -9.42
CA PHE A 595 10.01 -2.45 -9.46
C PHE A 595 9.41 -2.87 -8.10
N HIS A 596 9.88 -3.99 -7.54
CA HIS A 596 9.44 -4.46 -6.23
C HIS A 596 9.93 -3.57 -5.07
N GLY A 597 11.19 -3.11 -5.10
CA GLY A 597 11.75 -2.23 -4.09
C GLY A 597 10.97 -0.93 -3.98
N ALA A 598 10.67 -0.29 -5.12
CA ALA A 598 9.82 0.89 -5.16
C ALA A 598 8.42 0.62 -4.59
N ALA A 599 7.80 -0.51 -4.95
CA ALA A 599 6.50 -0.93 -4.42
C ALA A 599 6.51 -1.13 -2.90
N ARG A 600 7.55 -1.76 -2.35
CA ARG A 600 7.70 -1.97 -0.89
C ARG A 600 7.93 -0.66 -0.16
N CYS A 601 8.77 0.25 -0.67
CA CYS A 601 9.00 1.55 -0.05
C CYS A 601 7.72 2.38 0.10
N ILE A 602 6.88 2.43 -0.93
CA ILE A 602 5.63 3.22 -0.87
C ILE A 602 4.48 2.52 -0.15
N SER A 603 4.59 1.22 0.14
CA SER A 603 3.51 0.42 0.72
C SER A 603 3.06 0.93 2.10
N GLY A 604 3.94 1.64 2.82
CA GLY A 604 3.72 2.00 4.22
C GLY A 604 3.83 0.82 5.19
N GLY A 605 4.25 -0.36 4.70
CA GLY A 605 4.50 -1.59 5.45
C GLY A 605 6.00 -1.94 5.57
N PRO A 606 6.32 -3.16 6.03
CA PRO A 606 7.70 -3.63 6.19
C PRO A 606 8.40 -3.95 4.87
N ILE A 607 9.73 -4.07 4.89
CA ILE A 607 10.55 -4.54 3.76
C ILE A 607 11.40 -5.73 4.22
N TYR A 608 11.15 -6.89 3.61
CA TYR A 608 12.03 -8.06 3.75
C TYR A 608 12.71 -8.39 2.43
N ILE A 609 14.00 -8.62 2.48
CA ILE A 609 14.78 -9.16 1.38
C ILE A 609 14.96 -10.68 1.58
N THR A 610 15.08 -11.42 0.50
CA THR A 610 15.29 -12.88 0.51
C THR A 610 16.33 -13.30 -0.52
N ASP A 611 17.37 -12.49 -0.60
CA ASP A 611 18.47 -12.65 -1.55
C ASP A 611 19.20 -13.97 -1.38
N VAL A 612 19.63 -14.54 -2.50
CA VAL A 612 20.60 -15.62 -2.50
C VAL A 612 21.92 -15.08 -1.93
N PRO A 613 22.59 -15.77 -1.00
CA PRO A 613 23.86 -15.31 -0.44
C PRO A 613 24.90 -14.99 -1.52
N GLY A 614 25.36 -13.75 -1.55
CA GLY A 614 26.34 -13.24 -2.51
C GLY A 614 25.72 -12.46 -3.67
N GLU A 615 24.39 -12.50 -3.81
CA GLU A 615 23.64 -11.83 -4.87
C GLU A 615 22.77 -10.72 -4.27
N HIS A 616 23.39 -9.55 -4.06
CA HIS A 616 22.76 -8.39 -3.44
C HIS A 616 22.90 -7.16 -4.36
N ASP A 617 21.79 -6.46 -4.66
CA ASP A 617 21.84 -5.13 -5.29
C ASP A 617 21.98 -4.08 -4.17
N ILE A 618 23.23 -3.72 -3.86
CA ILE A 618 23.57 -2.80 -2.77
C ILE A 618 23.05 -1.38 -3.05
N ASP A 619 23.02 -0.96 -4.31
CA ASP A 619 22.50 0.36 -4.67
C ASP A 619 21.00 0.43 -4.39
N LEU A 620 20.24 -0.60 -4.80
CA LEU A 620 18.82 -0.70 -4.48
C LEU A 620 18.57 -0.75 -2.96
N ILE A 621 19.34 -1.56 -2.21
CA ILE A 621 19.23 -1.60 -0.74
C ILE A 621 19.48 -0.22 -0.14
N ASN A 622 20.48 0.51 -0.62
CA ASN A 622 20.78 1.87 -0.20
C ASN A 622 19.68 2.87 -0.58
N GLU A 623 18.94 2.68 -1.68
CA GLU A 623 17.81 3.54 -2.04
C GLU A 623 16.59 3.30 -1.14
N MET A 624 16.40 2.08 -0.65
CA MET A 624 15.26 1.70 0.21
C MET A 624 15.49 2.00 1.69
N THR A 625 16.74 2.07 2.12
CA THR A 625 17.13 2.10 3.53
C THR A 625 18.04 3.27 3.88
N ALA A 626 18.19 3.56 5.17
CA ALA A 626 19.13 4.54 5.69
C ALA A 626 19.75 4.06 7.00
N GLN A 627 20.94 4.57 7.33
CA GLN A 627 21.61 4.27 8.59
C GLN A 627 21.15 5.24 9.67
N THR A 628 20.81 4.73 10.84
CA THR A 628 20.55 5.56 12.02
C THR A 628 21.87 6.09 12.61
N PRO A 629 21.83 7.14 13.46
CA PRO A 629 23.00 7.60 14.21
C PRO A 629 23.66 6.54 15.08
N ARG A 630 22.93 5.48 15.45
CA ARG A 630 23.40 4.31 16.20
C ARG A 630 23.97 3.18 15.33
N GLY A 631 23.90 3.29 13.99
CA GLY A 631 24.44 2.30 13.06
C GLY A 631 23.51 1.15 12.66
N ASN A 632 22.22 1.24 13.01
CA ASN A 632 21.20 0.30 12.53
C ASN A 632 20.67 0.73 11.16
N THR A 633 20.38 -0.25 10.28
CA THR A 633 19.71 -0.02 9.00
C THR A 633 18.19 0.01 9.19
N VAL A 634 17.57 1.12 8.81
CA VAL A 634 16.11 1.30 8.87
C VAL A 634 15.54 1.56 7.48
N ILE A 635 14.29 1.16 7.27
CA ILE A 635 13.50 1.55 6.11
C ILE A 635 12.87 2.93 6.36
N LEU A 636 12.57 3.66 5.29
CA LEU A 636 11.91 4.95 5.37
C LEU A 636 10.41 4.81 5.08
N ARG A 637 9.70 4.19 6.03
CA ARG A 637 8.29 3.85 5.87
C ARG A 637 7.37 5.09 5.90
N PRO A 638 6.50 5.27 4.89
CA PRO A 638 5.46 6.31 4.94
C PRO A 638 4.48 6.17 6.11
N HIS A 639 3.82 7.26 6.48
CA HIS A 639 2.88 7.25 7.62
C HIS A 639 1.52 6.66 7.27
N VAL A 640 1.11 6.75 6.01
CA VAL A 640 -0.16 6.23 5.49
C VAL A 640 0.10 4.98 4.66
N VAL A 641 -0.78 3.98 4.76
CA VAL A 641 -0.72 2.78 3.91
C VAL A 641 -0.84 3.16 2.43
N GLY A 642 0.08 2.66 1.62
CA GLY A 642 0.07 2.77 0.16
C GLY A 642 -1.06 1.96 -0.45
N ARG A 643 -1.87 2.60 -1.30
CA ARG A 643 -3.00 1.99 -2.00
C ARG A 643 -3.15 2.57 -3.40
N THR A 644 -3.84 1.87 -4.29
CA THR A 644 -4.24 2.45 -5.58
C THR A 644 -5.06 3.72 -5.35
N ILE A 645 -4.82 4.76 -6.16
CA ILE A 645 -5.69 5.96 -6.19
C ILE A 645 -6.84 5.82 -7.21
N ASN A 646 -6.86 4.72 -7.98
CA ASN A 646 -7.83 4.47 -9.03
C ASN A 646 -8.50 3.11 -8.81
N ALA A 647 -9.50 3.05 -7.94
CA ALA A 647 -10.17 1.80 -7.55
C ALA A 647 -10.88 1.06 -8.69
N TYR A 648 -11.17 1.71 -9.82
CA TYR A 648 -11.98 1.16 -10.92
C TYR A 648 -11.18 0.80 -12.18
N VAL A 649 -9.85 0.92 -12.15
CA VAL A 649 -8.98 0.63 -13.30
C VAL A 649 -8.60 -0.85 -13.26
N GLY A 650 -9.06 -1.62 -14.25
CA GLY A 650 -8.76 -3.03 -14.37
C GLY A 650 -7.30 -3.33 -14.70
N TYR A 651 -6.84 -4.54 -14.35
CA TYR A 651 -5.48 -5.00 -14.59
C TYR A 651 -5.09 -5.03 -16.07
N ASP A 652 -6.05 -5.42 -16.94
CA ASP A 652 -5.85 -5.52 -18.39
C ASP A 652 -6.06 -4.19 -19.13
N GLU A 653 -6.41 -3.10 -18.41
CA GLU A 653 -6.55 -1.79 -19.03
C GLU A 653 -5.18 -1.16 -19.28
N ALA A 654 -5.05 -0.39 -20.36
CA ALA A 654 -3.81 0.27 -20.73
C ALA A 654 -3.55 1.54 -19.90
N ALA A 655 -3.41 1.36 -18.59
CA ALA A 655 -3.18 2.40 -17.61
C ALA A 655 -1.98 2.05 -16.72
N LEU A 656 -1.28 3.07 -16.26
CA LEU A 656 -0.26 2.89 -15.22
C LEU A 656 -0.95 2.70 -13.88
N LEU A 657 -0.49 1.73 -13.10
CA LEU A 657 -0.91 1.59 -11.71
C LEU A 657 -0.30 2.73 -10.91
N LYS A 658 -1.15 3.50 -10.22
CA LYS A 658 -0.74 4.63 -9.38
C LYS A 658 -1.07 4.33 -7.93
N VAL A 659 -0.05 4.31 -7.09
CA VAL A 659 -0.15 3.99 -5.66
C VAL A 659 0.19 5.23 -4.85
N GLY A 660 -0.79 5.75 -4.11
CA GLY A 660 -0.67 6.95 -3.31
C GLY A 660 -0.37 6.64 -1.84
N THR A 661 0.53 7.41 -1.24
CA THR A 661 0.80 7.44 0.21
C THR A 661 1.17 8.86 0.67
N TYR A 662 1.30 9.08 1.98
CA TYR A 662 1.55 10.38 2.58
C TYR A 662 2.52 10.28 3.76
N VAL A 663 3.36 11.30 3.92
CA VAL A 663 4.29 11.48 5.03
C VAL A 663 4.06 12.84 5.67
N GLY A 664 4.11 12.91 7.00
CA GLY A 664 4.01 14.15 7.77
C GLY A 664 2.58 14.56 8.12
N MET A 665 2.43 15.80 8.57
CA MET A 665 1.15 16.37 9.01
C MET A 665 0.32 16.85 7.83
N GLN A 666 -1.00 16.85 7.97
CA GLN A 666 -1.92 17.30 6.91
C GLN A 666 -1.55 18.72 6.41
N LYS A 667 -1.63 18.95 5.09
CA LYS A 667 -1.29 20.21 4.38
C LYS A 667 0.18 20.60 4.33
N THR A 668 1.01 20.13 5.26
CA THR A 668 2.45 20.47 5.31
C THR A 668 3.37 19.30 5.02
N GLY A 669 2.83 18.09 5.01
CA GLY A 669 3.52 16.86 4.65
C GLY A 669 3.75 16.71 3.16
N THR A 670 4.18 15.51 2.78
CA THR A 670 4.56 15.14 1.42
C THR A 670 3.63 14.07 0.90
N GLY A 671 2.94 14.37 -0.21
CA GLY A 671 2.21 13.37 -0.98
C GLY A 671 3.19 12.60 -1.87
N ILE A 672 3.13 11.27 -1.83
CA ILE A 672 4.00 10.39 -2.63
C ILE A 672 3.12 9.55 -3.55
N LEU A 673 3.51 9.47 -4.82
CA LEU A 673 2.84 8.67 -5.83
C LEU A 673 3.85 7.74 -6.49
N GLY A 674 3.71 6.44 -6.24
CA GLY A 674 4.38 5.41 -7.03
C GLY A 674 3.62 5.15 -8.31
N VAL A 675 4.33 5.11 -9.44
CA VAL A 675 3.77 4.86 -10.76
C VAL A 675 4.42 3.61 -11.33
N PHE A 676 3.63 2.58 -11.61
CA PHE A 676 4.10 1.26 -12.03
C PHE A 676 3.49 0.87 -13.37
N ASN A 677 4.32 0.39 -14.29
CA ASN A 677 3.82 -0.18 -15.51
C ASN A 677 3.52 -1.66 -15.32
N THR A 678 2.25 -1.99 -15.11
CA THR A 678 1.77 -3.37 -15.01
C THR A 678 1.42 -4.00 -16.35
N THR A 679 1.64 -3.28 -17.46
CA THR A 679 1.28 -3.71 -18.81
C THR A 679 2.50 -4.20 -19.59
N GLN A 680 2.24 -4.84 -20.73
CA GLN A 680 3.28 -5.38 -21.62
C GLN A 680 3.76 -4.37 -22.68
N ARG A 681 3.44 -3.07 -22.53
CA ARG A 681 3.91 -2.00 -23.43
C ARG A 681 4.33 -0.76 -22.64
N PRO A 682 5.28 0.05 -23.14
CA PRO A 682 5.57 1.34 -22.52
C PRO A 682 4.34 2.23 -22.51
N LEU A 683 4.10 2.91 -21.39
CA LEU A 683 3.00 3.84 -21.24
C LEU A 683 3.52 5.20 -20.82
N ARG A 684 2.81 6.23 -21.26
CA ARG A 684 3.06 7.61 -20.88
C ARG A 684 1.80 8.21 -20.31
N ASP A 685 1.94 9.00 -19.28
CA ASP A 685 0.84 9.68 -18.62
C ASP A 685 1.20 11.13 -18.27
N LEU A 686 0.15 11.94 -18.09
CA LEU A 686 0.23 13.31 -17.56
C LEU A 686 -0.42 13.31 -16.17
N VAL A 687 0.41 13.10 -15.15
CA VAL A 687 0.00 13.06 -13.75
C VAL A 687 -0.37 14.47 -13.28
N ARG A 688 -1.58 14.63 -12.74
CA ARG A 688 -2.04 15.90 -12.18
C ARG A 688 -1.64 16.03 -10.71
N LEU A 689 -1.37 17.26 -10.26
CA LEU A 689 -1.07 17.55 -8.85
C LEU A 689 -2.16 17.03 -7.90
N GLU A 690 -3.43 17.08 -8.31
CA GLU A 690 -4.57 16.60 -7.52
C GLU A 690 -4.61 15.08 -7.29
N GLU A 691 -3.81 14.30 -8.04
CA GLU A 691 -3.69 12.86 -7.85
C GLU A 691 -2.77 12.51 -6.67
N PHE A 692 -1.98 13.48 -6.19
CA PHE A 692 -1.12 13.29 -5.03
C PHE A 692 -1.93 13.47 -3.73
N PRO A 693 -1.89 12.50 -2.80
CA PRO A 693 -2.54 12.63 -1.51
C PRO A 693 -2.07 13.88 -0.74
N GLY A 694 -3.00 14.58 -0.08
CA GLY A 694 -2.66 15.70 0.81
C GLY A 694 -2.23 16.98 0.11
N THR A 695 -2.49 17.12 -1.20
CA THR A 695 -2.13 18.32 -1.98
C THR A 695 -3.28 19.32 -2.11
N GLU A 696 -4.29 19.26 -1.24
CA GLU A 696 -5.60 19.89 -1.51
C GLU A 696 -5.55 21.42 -1.58
N VAL A 697 -4.59 22.05 -0.92
CA VAL A 697 -4.42 23.51 -0.85
C VAL A 697 -2.94 23.87 -0.96
N GLY A 698 -2.63 24.98 -1.64
CA GLY A 698 -1.29 25.56 -1.68
C GLY A 698 -0.56 25.34 -3.01
N ALA A 699 0.75 25.56 -2.96
CA ALA A 699 1.67 25.35 -4.07
C ALA A 699 2.70 24.27 -3.70
N TYR A 700 3.15 23.52 -4.69
CA TYR A 700 3.99 22.34 -4.52
C TYR A 700 5.07 22.30 -5.60
N VAL A 701 6.19 21.67 -5.29
CA VAL A 701 7.09 21.14 -6.32
C VAL A 701 7.01 19.62 -6.30
N VAL A 702 7.10 18.99 -7.47
CA VAL A 702 7.14 17.54 -7.60
C VAL A 702 8.55 17.12 -7.97
N ARG A 703 9.14 16.21 -7.19
CA ARG A 703 10.44 15.60 -7.49
C ARG A 703 10.27 14.19 -8.01
N ALA A 704 10.99 13.85 -9.08
CA ALA A 704 11.12 12.48 -9.56
C ALA A 704 12.30 11.78 -8.87
N HIS A 705 12.11 10.54 -8.41
CA HIS A 705 13.17 9.79 -7.76
C HIS A 705 14.24 9.36 -8.76
N SER A 706 13.85 8.79 -9.91
CA SER A 706 14.80 8.19 -10.85
C SER A 706 15.79 9.18 -11.47
N THR A 707 15.40 10.44 -11.67
CA THR A 707 16.24 11.48 -12.29
C THR A 707 16.73 12.54 -11.30
N GLY A 708 16.15 12.61 -10.10
CA GLY A 708 16.36 13.68 -9.13
C GLY A 708 15.83 15.06 -9.55
N GLN A 709 15.22 15.18 -10.73
CA GLN A 709 14.69 16.45 -11.23
C GLN A 709 13.47 16.91 -10.43
N VAL A 710 13.30 18.23 -10.34
CA VAL A 710 12.21 18.89 -9.63
C VAL A 710 11.42 19.75 -10.61
N SER A 711 10.11 19.74 -10.51
CA SER A 711 9.22 20.54 -11.35
C SER A 711 9.32 22.03 -11.01
N ALA A 712 8.89 22.88 -11.95
CA ALA A 712 8.48 24.23 -11.59
C ALA A 712 7.32 24.19 -10.54
N PRO A 713 7.10 25.27 -9.77
CA PRO A 713 5.99 25.34 -8.82
C PRO A 713 4.63 25.09 -9.48
N LEU A 714 3.92 24.09 -8.97
CA LEU A 714 2.56 23.71 -9.34
C LEU A 714 1.58 24.24 -8.28
N SER A 715 0.36 24.57 -8.66
CA SER A 715 -0.66 25.10 -7.73
C SER A 715 -2.05 24.57 -8.08
N ARG A 716 -2.86 24.29 -7.05
CA ARG A 716 -4.29 23.95 -7.22
C ARG A 716 -5.19 25.17 -7.43
N GLN A 717 -4.67 26.39 -7.30
CA GLN A 717 -5.46 27.62 -7.39
C GLN A 717 -5.71 28.08 -8.83
N ARG A 718 -4.86 27.67 -9.78
CA ARG A 718 -5.03 28.02 -11.21
C ARG A 718 -5.98 27.02 -11.88
N LYS A 719 -7.27 27.37 -11.90
CA LYS A 719 -8.33 26.53 -12.51
C LYS A 719 -8.15 26.33 -14.03
N ASP A 720 -7.43 27.24 -14.69
CA ASP A 720 -7.18 27.27 -16.14
C ASP A 720 -5.88 26.55 -16.55
N LYS A 721 -4.90 26.42 -15.65
CA LYS A 721 -3.63 25.70 -15.88
C LYS A 721 -3.48 24.53 -14.89
N PRO A 722 -3.82 23.28 -15.28
CA PRO A 722 -3.60 22.13 -14.41
C PRO A 722 -2.11 21.95 -14.13
N GLY A 723 -1.75 21.65 -12.87
CA GLY A 723 -0.38 21.28 -12.52
C GLY A 723 -0.08 19.87 -13.02
N LEU A 724 0.80 19.75 -14.03
CA LEU A 724 1.10 18.49 -14.72
C LEU A 724 2.55 18.07 -14.54
N VAL A 725 2.76 16.76 -14.43
CA VAL A 725 4.05 16.08 -14.59
C VAL A 725 3.87 15.00 -15.65
N SER A 726 4.74 14.97 -16.66
CA SER A 726 4.73 13.89 -17.65
C SER A 726 5.64 12.77 -17.21
N VAL A 727 5.14 11.54 -17.18
CA VAL A 727 5.92 10.35 -16.83
C VAL A 727 5.80 9.33 -17.95
N GLU A 728 6.93 8.79 -18.44
CA GLU A 728 6.97 7.65 -19.35
C GLU A 728 7.69 6.49 -18.68
N VAL A 729 6.99 5.37 -18.60
CA VAL A 729 7.43 4.17 -17.91
C VAL A 729 7.46 3.01 -18.88
N GLY A 730 8.64 2.40 -19.06
CA GLY A 730 8.83 1.21 -19.88
C GLY A 730 8.16 -0.03 -19.29
N VAL A 731 8.20 -1.15 -20.01
CA VAL A 731 7.79 -2.46 -19.44
C VAL A 731 8.70 -2.79 -18.27
N GLN A 732 8.16 -3.34 -17.18
CA GLN A 732 8.86 -3.53 -15.89
C GLN A 732 9.31 -2.24 -15.20
N GLY A 733 8.95 -1.08 -15.77
CA GLY A 733 9.36 0.23 -15.27
C GLY A 733 8.51 0.70 -14.10
N TRP A 734 9.06 1.67 -13.38
CA TRP A 734 8.45 2.32 -12.22
C TRP A 734 8.98 3.75 -12.08
N GLU A 735 8.28 4.58 -11.31
CA GLU A 735 8.74 5.89 -10.84
C GLU A 735 8.14 6.17 -9.45
N ILE A 736 8.81 6.99 -8.65
CA ILE A 736 8.23 7.60 -7.45
C ILE A 736 8.28 9.11 -7.60
N LEU A 737 7.10 9.73 -7.58
CA LEU A 737 6.94 11.18 -7.60
C LEU A 737 6.56 11.65 -6.19
N SER A 738 7.25 12.67 -5.67
CA SER A 738 6.96 13.24 -4.35
C SER A 738 6.62 14.72 -4.47
N ALA A 739 5.42 15.11 -4.01
CA ALA A 739 4.92 16.47 -4.00
C ALA A 739 5.20 17.14 -2.65
N PHE A 740 6.09 18.13 -2.65
CA PHE A 740 6.53 18.85 -1.46
C PHE A 740 5.86 20.22 -1.37
N ALA A 741 5.21 20.50 -0.24
CA ALA A 741 4.53 21.77 0.00
C ALA A 741 5.55 22.93 0.05
N LEU A 742 5.28 23.97 -0.75
CA LEU A 742 6.08 25.18 -0.79
C LEU A 742 5.64 26.17 0.29
N ARG A 743 6.62 26.82 0.93
CA ARG A 743 6.36 27.87 1.92
C ARG A 743 7.19 29.11 1.58
N SER A 744 6.53 30.25 1.50
CA SER A 744 7.15 31.53 1.12
C SER A 744 7.40 32.43 2.35
N PHE A 745 8.53 33.13 2.35
CA PHE A 745 8.97 34.04 3.40
C PHE A 745 9.54 35.32 2.79
N GLU A 746 9.47 36.41 3.55
CA GLU A 746 10.15 37.67 3.22
C GLU A 746 11.33 37.88 4.18
N LEU A 747 12.53 37.88 3.63
CA LEU A 747 13.78 38.13 4.35
C LEU A 747 13.96 39.63 4.59
N LYS A 748 14.50 39.98 5.76
CA LYS A 748 14.87 41.37 6.07
C LYS A 748 16.38 41.53 5.91
N ARG A 749 16.80 42.57 5.20
CA ARG A 749 18.22 42.80 4.91
C ARG A 749 18.69 44.11 5.53
N SER A 750 19.83 44.04 6.20
CA SER A 750 20.59 45.22 6.66
C SER A 750 21.66 45.66 5.66
N SER A 751 21.90 44.90 4.58
CA SER A 751 22.91 45.18 3.55
C SER A 751 22.48 44.62 2.17
N PRO A 752 22.99 45.15 1.05
CA PRO A 752 22.69 44.62 -0.29
C PRO A 752 23.16 43.17 -0.45
N ALA A 753 22.31 42.30 -1.01
CA ALA A 753 22.64 40.90 -1.31
C ALA A 753 22.04 40.51 -2.68
N LYS A 754 22.65 39.52 -3.36
CA LYS A 754 22.32 39.15 -4.76
C LYS A 754 21.00 38.38 -4.91
N GLY A 755 20.61 37.56 -3.93
CA GLY A 755 19.35 36.80 -3.99
C GLY A 755 18.10 37.68 -3.85
N SER A 756 16.92 37.12 -4.04
CA SER A 756 15.63 37.78 -3.77
C SER A 756 15.36 37.91 -2.25
N SER A 757 14.63 38.94 -1.82
CA SER A 757 14.10 39.00 -0.43
C SER A 757 12.94 38.02 -0.24
N SER A 758 12.15 37.79 -1.29
CA SER A 758 11.10 36.79 -1.31
C SER A 758 11.72 35.43 -1.62
N ILE A 759 11.62 34.50 -0.68
CA ILE A 759 12.19 33.16 -0.78
C ILE A 759 11.10 32.12 -0.57
N THR A 760 11.09 31.08 -1.39
CA THR A 760 10.21 29.92 -1.22
C THR A 760 11.03 28.67 -1.02
N VAL A 761 10.68 27.89 0.01
CA VAL A 761 11.43 26.70 0.42
C VAL A 761 10.53 25.48 0.59
N ALA A 762 11.11 24.29 0.48
CA ALA A 762 10.48 23.02 0.86
C ALA A 762 11.51 22.00 1.37
N ASN A 763 11.15 21.26 2.43
CA ASN A 763 11.96 20.16 2.96
C ASN A 763 11.82 18.93 2.05
N LEU A 764 12.91 18.49 1.42
CA LEU A 764 12.88 17.31 0.53
C LEU A 764 13.23 16.00 1.25
N GLY A 765 13.59 16.06 2.54
CA GLY A 765 14.05 14.92 3.33
C GLY A 765 15.43 14.42 2.89
N LEU A 766 15.64 13.10 2.97
CA LEU A 766 16.87 12.47 2.49
C LEU A 766 16.80 12.20 0.98
N LEU A 767 17.72 12.79 0.22
CA LEU A 767 17.86 12.58 -1.21
C LEU A 767 18.45 11.19 -1.51
N GLY A 768 18.17 10.68 -2.71
CA GLY A 768 18.60 9.35 -3.15
C GLY A 768 17.85 8.20 -2.47
N LYS A 769 16.87 8.49 -1.62
CA LYS A 769 16.00 7.49 -0.99
C LYS A 769 14.62 7.52 -1.63
N MET A 770 14.08 6.33 -1.94
CA MET A 770 12.78 6.17 -2.62
C MET A 770 11.63 6.91 -1.89
N THR A 771 11.65 6.87 -0.56
CA THR A 771 10.69 7.56 0.32
C THR A 771 11.40 8.47 1.33
N GLY A 772 12.41 9.20 0.85
CA GLY A 772 13.30 10.03 1.67
C GLY A 772 12.64 11.06 2.59
N SER A 773 11.43 11.52 2.26
CA SER A 773 10.65 12.41 3.11
C SER A 773 10.26 11.77 4.45
N ALA A 774 10.13 10.43 4.52
CA ALA A 774 9.83 9.69 5.74
C ALA A 774 10.99 9.67 6.75
N ALA A 775 12.18 10.16 6.38
CA ALA A 775 13.26 10.39 7.33
C ALA A 775 13.03 11.63 8.21
N VAL A 776 12.15 12.55 7.80
CA VAL A 776 11.87 13.80 8.51
C VAL A 776 10.94 13.53 9.69
N VAL A 777 11.43 13.80 10.90
CA VAL A 777 10.64 13.70 12.14
C VAL A 777 9.91 15.00 12.41
N ASN A 778 10.63 16.13 12.33
CA ASN A 778 10.06 17.46 12.56
C ASN A 778 10.76 18.53 11.71
N THR A 779 10.07 19.63 11.44
CA THR A 779 10.59 20.77 10.68
C THR A 779 10.03 22.07 11.22
N GLU A 780 10.91 23.00 11.56
CA GLU A 780 10.57 24.34 11.99
C GLU A 780 11.29 25.36 11.10
N ILE A 781 10.56 26.35 10.61
CA ILE A 781 11.12 27.31 9.67
C ILE A 781 10.48 28.66 9.93
N TYR A 782 11.29 29.68 10.18
CA TYR A 782 10.86 31.03 10.53
C TYR A 782 11.92 32.07 10.15
N VAL A 783 11.54 33.35 10.11
CA VAL A 783 12.49 34.46 9.89
C VAL A 783 12.95 35.00 11.24
N GLU A 784 14.25 34.96 11.52
CA GLU A 784 14.85 35.47 12.75
C GLU A 784 14.68 36.99 12.88
N GLN A 785 14.90 37.53 14.08
CA GLN A 785 14.90 38.99 14.32
C GLN A 785 15.87 39.75 13.40
N ARG A 786 17.02 39.13 13.07
CA ARG A 786 18.03 39.69 12.16
C ARG A 786 17.67 39.57 10.67
N GLY A 787 16.53 38.94 10.34
CA GLY A 787 15.97 38.92 9.00
C GLY A 787 16.32 37.72 8.13
N ARG A 788 17.15 36.79 8.64
CA ARG A 788 17.54 35.54 7.97
C ARG A 788 16.46 34.48 8.15
N LEU A 789 16.30 33.59 7.17
CA LEU A 789 15.50 32.39 7.34
C LEU A 789 16.30 31.40 8.20
N HIS A 790 15.69 30.89 9.26
CA HIS A 790 16.18 29.74 10.00
C HIS A 790 15.32 28.55 9.62
N PHE A 791 15.97 27.50 9.10
CA PHE A 791 15.37 26.24 8.74
C PHE A 791 15.95 25.15 9.64
N TRP A 792 15.17 24.63 10.59
CA TRP A 792 15.55 23.55 11.48
C TRP A 792 14.82 22.26 11.08
N THR A 793 15.52 21.14 11.07
CA THR A 793 14.95 19.82 10.77
C THR A 793 15.57 18.75 11.65
N SER A 794 14.71 17.88 12.18
CA SER A 794 15.15 16.64 12.83
C SER A 794 14.93 15.44 11.91
N LEU A 795 15.96 14.59 11.78
CA LEU A 795 15.95 13.38 10.96
C LEU A 795 16.17 12.13 11.83
N LYS A 796 15.45 11.04 11.53
CA LYS A 796 15.66 9.74 12.20
C LYS A 796 16.81 8.92 11.62
N ALA A 797 17.39 9.35 10.49
CA ALA A 797 18.45 8.64 9.79
C ALA A 797 19.43 9.61 9.09
N LEU A 798 20.60 9.07 8.77
CA LEU A 798 21.70 9.74 8.10
C LEU A 798 21.59 9.57 6.56
N GLY A 799 22.05 10.58 5.84
CA GLY A 799 22.11 10.59 4.37
C GLY A 799 22.38 11.99 3.85
N THR A 800 22.08 12.23 2.57
CA THR A 800 22.14 13.58 1.98
C THR A 800 20.82 14.30 2.22
N PHE A 801 20.79 15.33 3.05
CA PHE A 801 19.61 16.15 3.27
C PHE A 801 19.39 17.13 2.11
N GLY A 802 18.15 17.20 1.62
CA GLY A 802 17.77 18.05 0.50
C GLY A 802 16.85 19.19 0.90
N LEU A 803 17.17 20.40 0.44
CA LEU A 803 16.35 21.59 0.62
C LEU A 803 16.08 22.27 -0.72
N TYR A 804 14.81 22.43 -1.08
CA TYR A 804 14.44 23.27 -2.23
C TYR A 804 14.49 24.74 -1.82
N VAL A 805 15.12 25.57 -2.65
CA VAL A 805 15.20 27.04 -2.52
C VAL A 805 14.98 27.70 -3.88
N SER A 806 13.93 28.52 -3.99
CA SER A 806 13.44 29.08 -5.26
C SER A 806 14.45 29.92 -6.06
N ASP A 807 15.43 30.53 -5.41
CA ASP A 807 16.43 31.40 -6.04
C ASP A 807 17.87 31.00 -5.69
N LEU A 808 18.10 29.70 -5.39
CA LEU A 808 19.39 29.15 -4.98
C LEU A 808 20.53 29.52 -5.93
N GLU A 809 20.31 29.44 -7.24
CA GLU A 809 21.33 29.72 -8.26
C GLU A 809 21.83 31.18 -8.27
N ASN A 810 21.06 32.09 -7.66
CA ASN A 810 21.39 33.51 -7.57
C ASN A 810 22.08 33.86 -6.23
N ARG A 811 22.34 32.86 -5.38
CA ARG A 811 22.94 33.01 -4.04
C ARG A 811 24.32 32.36 -4.00
N SER A 812 25.20 32.88 -3.15
CA SER A 812 26.51 32.29 -2.89
C SER A 812 26.41 31.33 -1.71
N LEU A 813 26.90 30.09 -1.84
CA LEU A 813 26.85 29.14 -0.73
C LEU A 813 27.72 29.56 0.46
N GLU A 814 28.91 30.10 0.20
CA GLU A 814 29.86 30.52 1.25
C GLU A 814 29.33 31.69 2.08
N ASP A 815 28.57 32.54 1.40
CA ASP A 815 28.16 33.84 1.87
C ASP A 815 26.75 33.73 2.46
N ASP A 816 25.82 33.21 1.68
CA ASP A 816 24.39 33.29 1.95
C ASP A 816 23.83 32.12 2.76
N PHE A 817 24.62 31.06 2.98
CA PHE A 817 24.20 29.85 3.69
C PHE A 817 25.14 29.52 4.85
N MET A 818 24.57 29.03 5.94
CA MET A 818 25.31 28.36 7.01
C MET A 818 24.55 27.13 7.45
N ALA A 819 25.13 25.96 7.25
CA ALA A 819 24.59 24.69 7.71
C ALA A 819 25.22 24.31 9.05
N LEU A 820 24.41 23.87 10.01
CA LEU A 820 24.85 23.42 11.33
C LEU A 820 24.34 22.01 11.61
N LEU A 821 25.18 21.22 12.29
CA LEU A 821 24.86 19.92 12.86
C LEU A 821 24.94 20.03 14.38
N PHE A 822 23.80 19.92 15.07
CA PHE A 822 23.71 20.20 16.53
C PHE A 822 24.34 21.55 16.93
N GLY A 823 24.03 22.61 16.17
CA GLY A 823 24.56 23.96 16.39
C GLY A 823 26.04 24.17 16.02
N ARG A 824 26.74 23.15 15.53
CA ARG A 824 28.13 23.27 15.06
C ARG A 824 28.19 23.41 13.54
N PRO A 825 29.03 24.31 12.98
CA PRO A 825 29.18 24.45 11.54
C PRO A 825 29.52 23.13 10.84
N ILE A 826 28.82 22.86 9.73
CA ILE A 826 29.15 21.81 8.79
C ILE A 826 30.19 22.37 7.81
N GLU A 827 31.24 21.59 7.54
CA GLU A 827 32.28 21.97 6.59
C GLU A 827 31.73 22.15 5.17
N MET A 828 32.28 23.13 4.45
CA MET A 828 31.74 23.56 3.16
C MET A 828 31.75 22.44 2.10
N HIS A 829 32.68 21.47 2.17
CA HIS A 829 32.73 20.34 1.24
C HIS A 829 31.56 19.35 1.39
N CYS A 830 30.78 19.46 2.47
CA CYS A 830 29.55 18.69 2.67
C CYS A 830 28.31 19.41 2.13
N VAL A 831 28.45 20.62 1.57
CA VAL A 831 27.32 21.44 1.10
C VAL A 831 27.48 21.75 -0.39
N THR A 832 26.53 21.31 -1.20
CA THR A 832 26.59 21.46 -2.68
C THR A 832 25.23 21.85 -3.27
N ILE A 833 25.24 22.39 -4.49
CA ILE A 833 24.01 22.52 -5.30
C ILE A 833 23.86 21.24 -6.11
N SER A 834 22.65 20.67 -6.12
CA SER A 834 22.37 19.43 -6.84
C SER A 834 22.65 19.57 -8.33
N SER A 835 23.32 18.56 -8.91
CA SER A 835 23.52 18.49 -10.36
C SER A 835 22.22 18.21 -11.13
N ALA A 836 21.20 17.65 -10.47
CA ALA A 836 19.91 17.33 -11.09
C ALA A 836 18.95 18.52 -11.10
N CYS A 837 19.07 19.46 -10.14
CA CYS A 837 18.25 20.65 -10.05
C CYS A 837 18.99 21.79 -9.34
N LYS A 838 19.16 22.91 -10.04
CA LYS A 838 19.89 24.09 -9.52
C LYS A 838 19.21 24.78 -8.33
N ASN A 839 17.95 24.43 -8.04
CA ASN A 839 17.18 24.93 -6.91
C ASN A 839 17.23 24.01 -5.69
N VAL A 840 18.04 22.95 -5.71
CA VAL A 840 18.17 22.00 -4.59
C VAL A 840 19.55 22.15 -3.95
N LEU A 841 19.55 22.50 -2.67
CA LEU A 841 20.72 22.46 -1.80
C LEU A 841 20.84 21.05 -1.22
N GLU A 842 22.04 20.48 -1.29
CA GLU A 842 22.38 19.16 -0.77
C GLU A 842 23.35 19.32 0.39
N ILE A 843 23.07 18.65 1.51
CA ILE A 843 23.93 18.63 2.70
C ILE A 843 24.23 17.17 3.03
N ASP A 844 25.48 16.73 2.91
CA ASP A 844 25.91 15.36 3.26
C ASP A 844 26.03 15.20 4.78
N VAL A 845 24.89 14.90 5.41
CA VAL A 845 24.77 14.73 6.86
C VAL A 845 25.49 13.46 7.31
N ALA A 846 25.51 12.41 6.48
CA ALA A 846 26.21 11.18 6.81
C ALA A 846 27.72 11.42 6.95
N ARG A 847 28.30 12.17 6.02
CA ARG A 847 29.71 12.57 6.08
C ARG A 847 29.98 13.54 7.22
N ALA A 848 29.17 14.58 7.37
CA ALA A 848 29.31 15.55 8.47
C ALA A 848 29.22 14.88 9.85
N TRP A 849 28.32 13.90 10.01
CA TRP A 849 28.20 13.09 11.22
C TRP A 849 29.49 12.32 11.50
N LYS A 850 30.05 11.64 10.49
CA LYS A 850 31.31 10.88 10.61
C LYS A 850 32.52 11.77 10.95
N GLU A 851 32.59 12.96 10.37
CA GLU A 851 33.71 13.90 10.57
C GLU A 851 33.62 14.68 11.90
N SER A 852 32.42 14.81 12.49
CA SER A 852 32.19 15.65 13.67
C SER A 852 32.44 14.99 15.03
N GLU A 853 32.78 13.70 15.07
CA GLU A 853 32.93 12.86 16.28
C GLU A 853 31.72 12.90 17.24
N GLN A 854 30.55 13.34 16.74
CA GLN A 854 29.31 13.42 17.50
C GLN A 854 28.81 12.01 17.87
N ARG A 855 28.04 11.91 18.95
CA ARG A 855 27.43 10.65 19.41
C ARG A 855 25.92 10.78 19.43
N ALA A 856 25.24 9.68 19.08
CA ALA A 856 23.78 9.65 19.06
C ALA A 856 23.20 10.02 20.42
N GLY A 857 22.26 10.96 20.42
CA GLY A 857 21.51 11.34 21.62
C GLY A 857 20.47 10.28 22.03
N TRP A 858 19.73 10.59 23.09
CA TRP A 858 18.66 9.72 23.59
C TRP A 858 17.55 9.48 22.55
N SER A 859 17.21 10.50 21.74
CA SER A 859 16.20 10.42 20.68
C SER A 859 16.64 9.63 19.44
N ASN A 860 17.93 9.29 19.28
CA ASN A 860 18.48 8.69 18.06
C ASN A 860 18.22 9.51 16.77
N GLU A 861 17.96 10.80 16.92
CA GLU A 861 17.72 11.73 15.82
C GLU A 861 18.96 12.59 15.53
N VAL A 862 19.00 13.21 14.34
CA VAL A 862 19.99 14.20 13.94
C VAL A 862 19.31 15.53 13.63
N ALA A 863 19.74 16.59 14.32
CA ALA A 863 19.25 17.94 14.10
C ALA A 863 20.17 18.70 13.13
N ILE A 864 19.57 19.23 12.07
CA ILE A 864 20.23 20.05 11.04
C ILE A 864 19.58 21.42 11.03
N GLU A 865 20.42 22.45 10.95
CA GLU A 865 19.98 23.83 10.81
C GLU A 865 20.58 24.44 9.54
N VAL A 866 19.79 25.21 8.81
CA VAL A 866 20.24 25.98 7.67
C VAL A 866 19.80 27.42 7.87
N LEU A 867 20.76 28.34 7.98
CA LEU A 867 20.50 29.77 7.96
C LEU A 867 20.67 30.30 6.53
N ILE A 868 19.70 31.07 6.05
CA ILE A 868 19.70 31.66 4.69
C ILE A 868 19.48 33.17 4.77
N ARG A 869 20.32 33.97 4.14
CA ARG A 869 20.29 35.45 4.23
C ARG A 869 19.77 36.17 2.97
#